data_AF-A0AAN7I5R4-F1
#
_entry.id   AF-A0AAN7I5R4-F1
#
_cell.length_a   1.000
_cell.length_b   1.000
_cell.length_c   1.000
_cell.angle_alpha   90.00
_cell.angle_beta   90.00
_cell.angle_gamma   90.00
#
_symmetry.space_group_name_H-M   'P 1'
#
loop_
_entity.id
_entity.type
_entity.pdbx_description
1 polymer ?
#
loop_
_entity_poly.entity_id
_entity_poly.type
_entity_poly.pdbx_seq_one_letter_code
_entity_poly.pdbx_strand_id
1 'polypeptide(L)'
;MAESAINLAKDYLAPLLVQEARLLVGIHNKVESIQSELEFIQSFLKDADLKAEKEDTSSVTQTWVKNVREIAYRIEDVIDEYLLHFAKYPQTQRRIYRIPLKIFQFTANLKPRHVITSKIQDINDELKALRERGERFGFDNLGQGGLSNDARQPRRDLWNDPREASLFIADDELVGIEAPRDELIKLLVNGPSNLMVISVVGIGGLGKTTLVKKVYENEQVTLPFHCSAWITVSQSYKMEEILRKMIKDFYKARKGIPPREIDTMERTMLIQELRQFLLELRYVVVFDDVWDMSFWSIVQLALPNKNKGSRIIMTTRDESVVPSDKQSPFYHVYKLSHLSLEKAQELFCKKVFQCEGGICPSELDELSKRIIKRCGGLPLAIVTIGGLLSRKQKVESEWIKFLDSLPSELESNPHLQDITKILSLSYIDLPYNLKACFLYFGMFPEDYFINSAKLIRLWIAEGFIKEMSGKTLEDIAQDYLNELIHRSLVQVAWIDFNGKIRSCRVHDMLHGFILTKSKELSFHWVSIQNCLRGEGIARRLSIQTNVNTPLQSITSSQTRSILILGLDEVPNPFLMTCFSNFKLMKVMDFEGAPIDCIPKEVGSLFHLRYLSLRDTKVQILPKSIGKLHNLETLDLKSSLVSELPMEISGLCKLRYLGAHNQNIDTKCSIDSRRGIKIPNGIRHLESLQKLFDIEASSATLITELGSLVQLRKLSICKLKKENGMDLCTSIQKMRQLRSLEIKAISEEEVLNLQSLPSPPPLLQTLGLYGRLEKLPEWRRECAE
;
A
#
# COMPACT_ATOMS: atom_id res chain seq x y z
N MET A 1 -5.19 -0.94 13.68
CA MET A 1 -4.78 -2.07 12.83
C MET A 1 -5.13 -3.45 13.42
N ALA A 2 -6.24 -3.56 14.17
CA ALA A 2 -6.69 -4.83 14.76
C ALA A 2 -7.65 -5.63 13.86
N GLU A 3 -7.98 -5.11 12.69
CA GLU A 3 -9.07 -5.62 11.83
C GLU A 3 -8.90 -7.08 11.37
N SER A 4 -7.65 -7.55 11.22
CA SER A 4 -7.38 -8.98 10.96
C SER A 4 -7.87 -9.86 12.10
N ALA A 5 -7.73 -9.42 13.36
CA ALA A 5 -8.18 -10.13 14.55
C ALA A 5 -9.70 -10.27 14.63
N ILE A 6 -10.43 -9.19 14.31
CA ILE A 6 -11.90 -9.23 14.31
C ILE A 6 -12.43 -10.09 13.17
N ASN A 7 -11.87 -9.99 11.97
CA ASN A 7 -12.30 -10.84 10.85
C ASN A 7 -11.96 -12.31 11.14
N LEU A 8 -10.78 -12.61 11.70
CA LEU A 8 -10.43 -13.97 12.12
C LEU A 8 -11.39 -14.48 13.20
N ALA A 9 -11.78 -13.64 14.16
CA ALA A 9 -12.79 -14.00 15.16
C ALA A 9 -14.17 -14.24 14.53
N LYS A 10 -14.62 -13.36 13.65
CA LYS A 10 -15.95 -13.43 13.03
C LYS A 10 -16.07 -14.58 12.04
N ASP A 11 -15.08 -14.76 11.18
CA ASP A 11 -15.12 -15.71 10.06
C ASP A 11 -14.77 -17.14 10.49
N TYR A 12 -13.94 -17.30 11.53
CA TYR A 12 -13.44 -18.61 11.96
C TYR A 12 -13.87 -18.98 13.39
N LEU A 13 -13.71 -18.08 14.35
CA LEU A 13 -14.03 -18.38 15.75
C LEU A 13 -15.54 -18.56 15.96
N ALA A 14 -16.38 -17.66 15.42
CA ALA A 14 -17.83 -17.74 15.60
C ALA A 14 -18.47 -19.02 15.01
N PRO A 15 -18.15 -19.46 13.77
CA PRO A 15 -18.74 -20.69 13.22
C PRO A 15 -18.21 -21.96 13.88
N LEU A 16 -16.91 -22.01 14.22
CA LEU A 16 -16.30 -23.16 14.90
C LEU A 16 -16.87 -23.33 16.31
N LEU A 17 -17.22 -22.23 16.97
CA LEU A 17 -17.79 -22.27 18.30
C LEU A 17 -19.30 -22.46 18.31
N VAL A 18 -20.03 -22.11 17.26
CA VAL A 18 -21.41 -22.58 17.09
C VAL A 18 -21.46 -24.11 16.93
N GLN A 19 -20.43 -24.72 16.32
CA GLN A 19 -20.27 -26.19 16.32
C GLN A 19 -19.90 -26.76 17.69
N GLU A 20 -19.01 -26.11 18.45
CA GLU A 20 -18.55 -26.58 19.77
C GLU A 20 -19.50 -26.23 20.93
N ALA A 21 -20.31 -25.17 20.82
CA ALA A 21 -21.36 -24.79 21.77
C ALA A 21 -22.47 -25.84 21.87
N ARG A 22 -22.63 -26.68 20.83
CA ARG A 22 -23.47 -27.88 20.87
C ARG A 22 -22.89 -29.00 21.75
N LEU A 23 -21.62 -28.91 22.15
CA LEU A 23 -20.86 -29.96 22.84
C LEU A 23 -20.41 -29.60 24.28
N LEU A 24 -20.34 -28.32 24.65
CA LEU A 24 -19.89 -27.87 25.99
C LEU A 24 -20.73 -26.70 26.54
N VAL A 25 -21.38 -26.91 27.69
CA VAL A 25 -22.18 -25.89 28.40
C VAL A 25 -21.25 -24.85 29.03
N GLY A 26 -21.42 -23.57 28.69
CA GLY A 26 -20.76 -22.42 29.34
C GLY A 26 -19.66 -21.69 28.56
N ILE A 27 -19.19 -22.23 27.43
CA ILE A 27 -18.15 -21.58 26.59
C ILE A 27 -18.77 -20.57 25.60
N HIS A 28 -20.00 -20.84 25.14
CA HIS A 28 -20.70 -20.03 24.15
C HIS A 28 -20.82 -18.55 24.56
N ASN A 29 -21.33 -18.28 25.76
CA ASN A 29 -21.54 -16.92 26.27
C ASN A 29 -20.21 -16.14 26.40
N LYS A 30 -19.10 -16.82 26.72
CA LYS A 30 -17.79 -16.17 26.89
C LYS A 30 -17.18 -15.75 25.56
N VAL A 31 -17.49 -16.45 24.47
CA VAL A 31 -16.91 -16.12 23.16
C VAL A 31 -17.79 -15.17 22.36
N GLU A 32 -19.12 -15.24 22.48
CA GLU A 32 -19.99 -14.16 21.98
C GLU A 32 -19.63 -12.82 22.64
N SER A 33 -19.25 -12.85 23.93
CA SER A 33 -18.68 -11.70 24.63
C SER A 33 -17.38 -11.23 23.98
N ILE A 34 -16.41 -12.10 23.68
CA ILE A 34 -15.16 -11.70 23.02
C ILE A 34 -15.40 -11.14 21.62
N GLN A 35 -16.30 -11.72 20.84
CA GLN A 35 -16.63 -11.23 19.51
C GLN A 35 -17.23 -9.82 19.58
N SER A 36 -18.17 -9.61 20.48
CA SER A 36 -18.80 -8.29 20.71
C SER A 36 -17.78 -7.26 21.20
N GLU A 37 -16.90 -7.65 22.12
CA GLU A 37 -15.82 -6.80 22.63
C GLU A 37 -14.80 -6.49 21.53
N LEU A 38 -14.45 -7.44 20.67
CA LEU A 38 -13.58 -7.22 19.52
C LEU A 38 -14.16 -6.20 18.54
N GLU A 39 -15.45 -6.30 18.22
CA GLU A 39 -16.14 -5.34 17.36
C GLU A 39 -16.17 -3.93 18.00
N PHE A 40 -16.35 -3.85 19.31
CA PHE A 40 -16.27 -2.60 20.06
C PHE A 40 -14.85 -2.01 20.05
N ILE A 41 -13.83 -2.82 20.38
CA ILE A 41 -12.41 -2.46 20.33
C ILE A 41 -12.01 -1.98 18.93
N GLN A 42 -12.53 -2.60 17.87
CA GLN A 42 -12.26 -2.17 16.50
C GLN A 42 -12.79 -0.78 16.21
N SER A 43 -14.07 -0.56 16.54
CA SER A 43 -14.76 0.71 16.30
C SER A 43 -14.09 1.81 17.12
N PHE A 44 -13.79 1.51 18.37
CA PHE A 44 -13.03 2.37 19.25
C PHE A 44 -11.64 2.71 18.69
N LEU A 45 -10.84 1.73 18.25
CA LEU A 45 -9.51 1.98 17.70
C LEU A 45 -9.58 2.80 16.40
N LYS A 46 -10.62 2.64 15.58
CA LYS A 46 -10.83 3.47 14.39
C LYS A 46 -11.08 4.93 14.79
N ASP A 47 -11.96 5.16 15.76
CA ASP A 47 -12.28 6.51 16.23
C ASP A 47 -11.13 7.16 17.02
N ALA A 48 -10.41 6.36 17.81
CA ALA A 48 -9.30 6.82 18.62
C ALA A 48 -8.07 7.12 17.78
N ASP A 49 -7.76 6.31 16.76
CA ASP A 49 -6.69 6.61 15.80
C ASP A 49 -7.02 7.94 15.06
N LEU A 50 -8.30 8.21 14.71
CA LEU A 50 -8.73 9.48 14.09
C LEU A 50 -8.65 10.70 15.02
N LYS A 51 -8.89 10.52 16.33
CA LYS A 51 -8.79 11.60 17.34
C LYS A 51 -7.35 11.86 17.78
N ALA A 52 -6.54 10.80 17.89
CA ALA A 52 -5.10 10.88 18.15
C ALA A 52 -4.34 11.72 17.11
N GLU A 53 -4.89 11.77 15.89
CA GLU A 53 -4.33 12.44 14.72
C GLU A 53 -4.70 13.93 14.63
N LYS A 54 -5.71 14.41 15.38
CA LYS A 54 -6.14 15.83 15.44
C LYS A 54 -5.56 16.52 16.67
N GLU A 55 -4.23 16.56 16.76
CA GLU A 55 -3.33 17.35 17.64
C GLU A 55 -3.68 17.67 19.12
N ASP A 56 -4.76 17.15 19.70
CA ASP A 56 -5.23 17.55 21.04
C ASP A 56 -5.51 16.34 21.94
N THR A 57 -4.68 15.31 21.84
CA THR A 57 -4.84 14.07 22.63
C THR A 57 -3.76 13.96 23.68
N SER A 58 -4.18 13.91 24.95
CA SER A 58 -3.28 13.74 26.09
C SER A 58 -2.41 12.48 25.94
N SER A 59 -1.18 12.52 26.45
CA SER A 59 -0.26 11.36 26.51
C SER A 59 -0.89 10.12 27.18
N VAL A 60 -1.83 10.35 28.10
CA VAL A 60 -2.64 9.31 28.75
C VAL A 60 -3.55 8.59 27.75
N THR A 61 -4.17 9.34 26.82
CA THR A 61 -5.02 8.76 25.76
C THR A 61 -4.21 7.91 24.80
N GLN A 62 -3.03 8.38 24.39
CA GLN A 62 -2.13 7.61 23.53
C GLN A 62 -1.70 6.28 24.17
N THR A 63 -1.40 6.32 25.48
CA THR A 63 -1.06 5.12 26.27
C THR A 63 -2.24 4.16 26.35
N TRP A 64 -3.45 4.67 26.53
CA TRP A 64 -4.66 3.84 26.59
C TRP A 64 -4.95 3.16 25.25
N VAL A 65 -4.88 3.89 24.13
CA VAL A 65 -5.03 3.35 22.77
C VAL A 65 -3.98 2.28 22.48
N LYS A 66 -2.72 2.48 22.92
CA LYS A 66 -1.66 1.47 22.80
C LYS A 66 -2.04 0.18 23.52
N ASN A 67 -2.52 0.26 24.77
CA ASN A 67 -2.94 -0.91 25.55
C ASN A 67 -4.12 -1.65 24.90
N VAL A 68 -5.13 -0.92 24.41
CA VAL A 68 -6.26 -1.52 23.68
C VAL A 68 -5.77 -2.29 22.45
N ARG A 69 -4.82 -1.73 21.70
CA ARG A 69 -4.21 -2.35 20.52
C ARG A 69 -3.46 -3.64 20.89
N GLU A 70 -2.70 -3.64 21.98
CA GLU A 70 -1.98 -4.83 22.47
C GLU A 70 -2.92 -5.96 22.90
N ILE A 71 -4.07 -5.65 23.51
CA ILE A 71 -5.08 -6.66 23.84
C ILE A 71 -5.70 -7.24 22.57
N ALA A 72 -6.08 -6.41 21.60
CA ALA A 72 -6.66 -6.88 20.34
C ALA A 72 -5.74 -7.87 19.61
N TYR A 73 -4.45 -7.56 19.66
CA TYR A 73 -3.37 -8.41 19.18
C TYR A 73 -3.25 -9.75 19.92
N ARG A 74 -3.31 -9.74 21.26
CA ARG A 74 -3.31 -10.98 22.05
C ARG A 74 -4.53 -11.85 21.75
N ILE A 75 -5.69 -11.24 21.52
CA ILE A 75 -6.88 -11.98 21.09
C ILE A 75 -6.63 -12.70 19.77
N GLU A 76 -6.03 -12.03 18.77
CA GLU A 76 -5.66 -12.66 17.50
C GLU A 76 -4.73 -13.85 17.71
N ASP A 77 -3.74 -13.72 18.59
CA ASP A 77 -2.78 -14.80 18.89
C ASP A 77 -3.49 -16.03 19.48
N VAL A 78 -4.41 -15.81 20.42
CA VAL A 78 -5.19 -16.89 21.03
C VAL A 78 -6.10 -17.57 20.00
N ILE A 79 -6.70 -16.81 19.09
CA ILE A 79 -7.52 -17.36 18.00
C ILE A 79 -6.65 -18.19 17.04
N ASP A 80 -5.52 -17.67 16.60
CA ASP A 80 -4.62 -18.39 15.70
C ASP A 80 -4.04 -19.65 16.38
N GLU A 81 -3.66 -19.58 17.67
CA GLU A 81 -3.24 -20.76 18.44
C GLU A 81 -4.36 -21.81 18.54
N TYR A 82 -5.60 -21.38 18.79
CA TYR A 82 -6.76 -22.26 18.79
C TYR A 82 -6.90 -22.96 17.43
N LEU A 83 -6.88 -22.21 16.32
CA LEU A 83 -6.97 -22.80 14.98
C LEU A 83 -5.85 -23.82 14.71
N LEU A 84 -4.62 -23.54 15.15
CA LEU A 84 -3.50 -24.47 15.04
C LEU A 84 -3.73 -25.78 15.82
N HIS A 85 -4.34 -25.71 17.01
CA HIS A 85 -4.64 -26.88 17.83
C HIS A 85 -5.76 -27.74 17.25
N PHE A 86 -6.82 -27.11 16.71
CA PHE A 86 -7.98 -27.83 16.18
C PHE A 86 -7.74 -28.37 14.77
N ALA A 87 -6.90 -27.73 13.95
CA ALA A 87 -6.57 -28.21 12.61
C ALA A 87 -5.71 -29.50 12.58
N LYS A 88 -5.06 -29.87 13.70
CA LYS A 88 -4.26 -31.10 13.80
C LYS A 88 -5.09 -32.39 13.77
N TYR A 89 -6.41 -32.30 13.72
CA TYR A 89 -7.30 -33.44 13.57
C TYR A 89 -8.23 -33.19 12.38
N PRO A 90 -8.10 -33.95 11.28
CA PRO A 90 -9.00 -33.82 10.15
C PRO A 90 -10.44 -34.07 10.62
N GLN A 91 -11.32 -33.08 10.49
CA GLN A 91 -12.72 -33.41 10.26
C GLN A 91 -12.75 -34.14 8.93
N THR A 92 -12.76 -35.48 9.00
CA THR A 92 -12.95 -36.37 7.87
C THR A 92 -14.03 -35.81 6.96
N GLN A 93 -13.66 -35.51 5.72
CA GLN A 93 -14.61 -35.30 4.64
C GLN A 93 -15.64 -36.42 4.70
N ARG A 94 -16.91 -36.02 4.61
CA ARG A 94 -18.08 -36.89 4.49
C ARG A 94 -17.81 -38.05 3.51
N ARG A 95 -17.60 -39.26 4.04
CA ARG A 95 -18.05 -40.52 3.43
C ARG A 95 -18.08 -41.63 4.50
N ILE A 96 -19.26 -42.26 4.56
CA ILE A 96 -19.80 -43.29 5.46
C ILE A 96 -18.79 -44.41 5.82
N TYR A 97 -18.60 -44.69 7.12
CA TYR A 97 -18.77 -46.00 7.81
C TYR A 97 -18.63 -45.82 9.36
N ARG A 98 -19.15 -46.79 10.13
CA ARG A 98 -19.73 -46.74 11.50
C ARG A 98 -18.74 -46.73 12.70
N ILE A 99 -18.99 -45.85 13.70
CA ILE A 99 -19.05 -45.96 15.22
C ILE A 99 -18.00 -46.84 15.99
N PRO A 100 -17.53 -46.52 17.24
CA PRO A 100 -17.24 -45.25 17.92
C PRO A 100 -15.79 -45.18 18.48
N LEU A 101 -15.00 -44.16 18.11
CA LEU A 101 -13.78 -43.75 18.85
C LEU A 101 -13.97 -42.42 19.59
N LYS A 102 -15.22 -42.12 19.95
CA LYS A 102 -15.63 -40.83 20.56
C LYS A 102 -15.17 -40.63 22.00
N ILE A 103 -14.82 -41.69 22.74
CA ILE A 103 -14.49 -41.57 24.18
C ILE A 103 -12.99 -41.29 24.40
N PHE A 104 -12.10 -41.80 23.54
CA PHE A 104 -10.66 -41.56 23.68
C PHE A 104 -10.19 -40.20 23.10
N GLN A 105 -10.98 -39.57 22.24
CA GLN A 105 -10.72 -38.22 21.72
C GLN A 105 -11.10 -37.10 22.70
N PHE A 106 -11.87 -37.42 23.74
CA PHE A 106 -12.36 -36.44 24.73
C PHE A 106 -11.34 -36.15 25.84
N THR A 107 -10.55 -37.15 26.26
CA THR A 107 -9.61 -37.00 27.40
C THR A 107 -8.25 -36.41 26.98
N ALA A 108 -7.78 -36.71 25.77
CA ALA A 108 -6.48 -36.22 25.26
C ALA A 108 -6.45 -34.70 24.95
N ASN A 109 -7.63 -34.05 24.89
CA ASN A 109 -7.77 -32.66 24.43
C ASN A 109 -8.16 -31.65 25.53
N LEU A 110 -8.36 -32.08 26.78
CA LEU A 110 -8.76 -31.17 27.86
C LEU A 110 -7.67 -30.15 28.22
N LYS A 111 -6.39 -30.55 28.25
CA LYS A 111 -5.28 -29.66 28.67
C LYS A 111 -5.09 -28.45 27.75
N PRO A 112 -4.94 -28.57 26.42
CA PRO A 112 -4.84 -27.41 25.53
C PRO A 112 -6.11 -26.55 25.53
N ARG A 113 -7.30 -27.17 25.68
CA ARG A 113 -8.58 -26.47 25.79
C ARG A 113 -8.68 -25.62 27.05
N HIS A 114 -8.28 -26.15 28.20
CA HIS A 114 -8.23 -25.40 29.46
C HIS A 114 -7.23 -24.24 29.38
N VAL A 115 -6.07 -24.43 28.72
CA VAL A 115 -5.09 -23.36 28.50
C VAL A 115 -5.67 -22.23 27.66
N ILE A 116 -6.30 -22.53 26.52
CA ILE A 116 -6.92 -21.50 25.67
C ILE A 116 -8.09 -20.82 26.40
N THR A 117 -8.90 -21.59 27.14
CA THR A 117 -10.01 -21.06 27.93
C THR A 117 -9.52 -20.13 29.05
N SER A 118 -8.39 -20.46 29.70
CA SER A 118 -7.74 -19.60 30.68
C SER A 118 -7.24 -18.32 30.03
N LYS A 119 -6.53 -18.40 28.89
CA LYS A 119 -6.06 -17.21 28.15
C LYS A 119 -7.21 -16.29 27.74
N ILE A 120 -8.34 -16.85 27.33
CA ILE A 120 -9.57 -16.12 27.02
C ILE A 120 -10.11 -15.41 28.27
N GLN A 121 -10.14 -16.09 29.42
CA GLN A 121 -10.58 -15.49 30.68
C GLN A 121 -9.66 -14.35 31.11
N ASP A 122 -8.35 -14.54 31.04
CA ASP A 122 -7.35 -13.53 31.38
C ASP A 122 -7.52 -12.26 30.53
N ILE A 123 -7.80 -12.43 29.23
CA ILE A 123 -8.07 -11.31 28.32
C ILE A 123 -9.35 -10.56 28.73
N ASN A 124 -10.43 -11.28 29.05
CA ASN A 124 -11.68 -10.65 29.47
C ASN A 124 -11.52 -9.87 30.79
N ASP A 125 -10.77 -10.42 31.74
CA ASP A 125 -10.48 -9.76 33.01
C ASP A 125 -9.61 -8.51 32.80
N GLU A 126 -8.64 -8.57 31.89
CA GLU A 126 -7.80 -7.43 31.51
C GLU A 126 -8.58 -6.34 30.76
N LEU A 127 -9.49 -6.71 29.86
CA LEU A 127 -10.41 -5.78 29.19
C LEU A 127 -11.30 -5.06 30.19
N LYS A 128 -11.85 -5.80 31.16
CA LYS A 128 -12.65 -5.22 32.24
C LYS A 128 -11.83 -4.23 33.07
N ALA A 129 -10.61 -4.61 33.48
CA ALA A 129 -9.72 -3.72 34.20
C ALA A 129 -9.29 -2.50 33.37
N LEU A 130 -9.13 -2.65 32.05
CA LEU A 130 -8.82 -1.55 31.15
C LEU A 130 -10.00 -0.58 31.00
N ARG A 131 -11.22 -1.11 30.93
CA ARG A 131 -12.47 -0.32 30.93
C ARG A 131 -12.66 0.44 32.24
N GLU A 132 -12.49 -0.20 33.38
CA GLU A 132 -12.57 0.45 34.70
C GLU A 132 -11.49 1.53 34.89
N ARG A 133 -10.30 1.36 34.29
CA ARG A 133 -9.30 2.44 34.21
C ARG A 133 -9.78 3.55 33.27
N GLY A 134 -10.35 3.16 32.13
CA GLY A 134 -11.08 4.01 31.19
C GLY A 134 -12.02 5.01 31.89
N GLU A 135 -12.98 4.46 32.61
CA GLU A 135 -14.01 5.18 33.35
C GLU A 135 -13.40 6.12 34.42
N ARG A 136 -12.39 5.64 35.17
CA ARG A 136 -11.69 6.43 36.20
C ARG A 136 -10.95 7.66 35.68
N PHE A 137 -10.45 7.62 34.45
CA PHE A 137 -9.75 8.72 33.82
C PHE A 137 -10.66 9.56 32.90
N GLY A 138 -11.99 9.33 32.94
CA GLY A 138 -12.98 10.14 32.23
C GLY A 138 -13.10 9.82 30.73
N PHE A 139 -12.69 8.62 30.31
CA PHE A 139 -12.71 8.22 28.90
C PHE A 139 -14.13 7.88 28.36
N ASP A 140 -15.16 7.82 29.21
CA ASP A 140 -16.57 7.59 28.81
C ASP A 140 -17.15 8.72 27.93
N ASN A 141 -16.61 9.94 28.05
CA ASN A 141 -17.02 11.09 27.27
C ASN A 141 -16.42 11.15 25.84
N LEU A 142 -15.61 10.16 25.45
CA LEU A 142 -15.08 10.07 24.08
C LEU A 142 -16.13 9.58 23.07
N GLY A 143 -17.23 8.95 23.51
CA GLY A 143 -18.30 8.45 22.64
C GLY A 143 -19.45 9.42 22.40
N GLN A 144 -19.66 10.40 23.28
CA GLN A 144 -20.65 11.46 23.06
C GLN A 144 -19.97 12.66 22.41
N GLY A 145 -20.47 13.07 21.25
CA GLY A 145 -20.16 14.38 20.69
C GLY A 145 -20.58 15.46 21.68
N GLY A 146 -19.64 15.89 22.51
CA GLY A 146 -19.80 17.04 23.37
C GLY A 146 -19.93 18.29 22.49
N LEU A 147 -21.17 18.69 22.23
CA LEU A 147 -21.55 20.08 22.03
C LEU A 147 -21.31 20.82 23.37
N SER A 148 -20.04 20.96 23.79
CA SER A 148 -19.70 21.92 24.82
C SER A 148 -19.55 23.28 24.16
N ASN A 149 -20.60 24.10 24.28
CA ASN A 149 -20.57 25.55 24.07
C ASN A 149 -19.69 26.21 25.15
N ASP A 150 -18.41 25.86 25.24
CA ASP A 150 -17.48 26.61 26.06
C ASP A 150 -16.63 27.50 25.17
N ALA A 151 -17.16 28.70 24.97
CA ALA A 151 -16.48 29.80 24.34
C ALA A 151 -15.27 30.19 25.19
N ARG A 152 -14.09 29.67 24.85
CA ARG A 152 -12.74 30.28 24.97
C ARG A 152 -11.66 29.19 24.94
N GLN A 153 -11.49 28.51 23.80
CA GLN A 153 -10.17 27.95 23.49
C GLN A 153 -9.25 29.09 23.04
N PRO A 154 -8.01 29.18 23.56
CA PRO A 154 -7.06 30.18 23.08
C PRO A 154 -6.72 29.88 21.62
N ARG A 155 -7.04 30.83 20.73
CA ARG A 155 -6.65 30.83 19.30
C ARG A 155 -5.12 30.74 19.15
N ARG A 156 -4.52 29.56 19.30
CA ARG A 156 -3.10 29.33 18.94
C ARG A 156 -2.93 28.68 17.57
N ASP A 157 -4.00 28.18 16.95
CA ASP A 157 -3.91 27.40 15.69
C ASP A 157 -3.99 28.22 14.40
N LEU A 158 -4.18 29.55 14.48
CA LEU A 158 -4.31 30.39 13.29
C LEU A 158 -2.99 31.02 12.80
N TRP A 159 -1.88 30.90 13.55
CA TRP A 159 -0.65 31.66 13.27
C TRP A 159 0.53 30.84 12.73
N ASN A 160 0.41 29.51 12.62
CA ASN A 160 1.47 28.63 12.11
C ASN A 160 0.95 27.66 11.02
N ASP A 161 0.20 28.15 10.03
CA ASP A 161 -0.04 27.37 8.82
C ASP A 161 1.14 27.57 7.84
N PRO A 162 2.00 26.55 7.59
CA PRO A 162 3.11 26.69 6.67
C PRO A 162 2.67 27.07 5.24
N ARG A 163 1.39 26.84 4.90
CA ARG A 163 0.80 27.24 3.62
C ARG A 163 0.69 28.75 3.50
N GLU A 164 0.32 29.46 4.57
CA GLU A 164 0.25 30.93 4.54
C GLU A 164 1.64 31.55 4.38
N ALA A 165 2.66 31.00 5.05
CA ALA A 165 4.04 31.43 4.88
C ALA A 165 4.52 31.28 3.41
N SER A 166 4.06 30.24 2.71
CA SER A 166 4.43 30.00 1.30
C SER A 166 3.93 31.07 0.33
N LEU A 167 2.92 31.86 0.72
CA LEU A 167 2.37 32.95 -0.09
C LEU A 167 3.27 34.21 -0.09
N PHE A 168 4.23 34.29 0.83
CA PHE A 168 5.08 35.47 1.05
C PHE A 168 6.56 35.21 0.70
N ILE A 169 6.87 34.11 0.01
CA ILE A 169 8.23 33.80 -0.43
C ILE A 169 8.67 34.79 -1.52
N ALA A 170 9.84 35.42 -1.31
CA ALA A 170 10.44 36.36 -2.24
C ALA A 170 10.93 35.66 -3.53
N ASP A 171 10.95 36.38 -4.65
CA ASP A 171 11.26 35.80 -5.97
C ASP A 171 12.69 35.27 -6.09
N ASP A 172 13.64 35.88 -5.37
CA ASP A 172 15.05 35.51 -5.34
C ASP A 172 15.34 34.19 -4.59
N GLU A 173 14.43 33.80 -3.68
CA GLU A 173 14.49 32.53 -2.95
C GLU A 173 13.96 31.35 -3.78
N LEU A 174 13.29 31.59 -4.90
CA LEU A 174 12.68 30.55 -5.73
C LEU A 174 13.69 29.97 -6.72
N VAL A 175 13.58 28.66 -6.96
CA VAL A 175 14.47 27.92 -7.85
C VAL A 175 13.68 26.85 -8.61
N GLY A 176 13.85 26.79 -9.93
CA GLY A 176 13.32 25.70 -10.76
C GLY A 176 11.81 25.78 -11.01
N ILE A 177 11.20 26.94 -10.76
CA ILE A 177 9.78 27.19 -11.01
C ILE A 177 9.52 27.84 -12.37
N GLU A 178 10.56 28.28 -13.07
CA GLU A 178 10.46 29.13 -14.27
C GLU A 178 9.73 28.40 -15.40
N ALA A 179 10.19 27.21 -15.78
CA ALA A 179 9.55 26.43 -16.84
C ALA A 179 8.10 26.02 -16.50
N PRO A 180 7.80 25.44 -15.31
CA PRO A 180 6.42 25.16 -14.91
C PRO A 180 5.51 26.39 -14.88
N ARG A 181 6.04 27.53 -14.42
CA ARG A 181 5.29 28.79 -14.36
C ARG A 181 4.92 29.26 -15.75
N ASP A 182 5.89 29.30 -16.66
CA ASP A 182 5.71 29.82 -18.01
C ASP A 182 4.76 28.92 -18.82
N GLU A 183 4.79 27.60 -18.60
CA GLU A 183 3.84 26.65 -19.18
C GLU A 183 2.41 26.90 -18.67
N LEU A 184 2.22 27.05 -17.35
CA LEU A 184 0.91 27.36 -16.78
C LEU A 184 0.38 28.71 -17.24
N ILE A 185 1.23 29.74 -17.35
CA ILE A 185 0.86 31.04 -17.92
C ILE A 185 0.37 30.86 -19.37
N LYS A 186 1.10 30.11 -20.19
CA LYS A 186 0.72 29.83 -21.58
C LYS A 186 -0.66 29.17 -21.65
N LEU A 187 -0.97 28.22 -20.78
CA LEU A 187 -2.29 27.55 -20.72
C LEU A 187 -3.40 28.53 -20.32
N LEU A 188 -3.13 29.44 -19.38
CA LEU A 188 -4.12 30.41 -18.91
C LEU A 188 -4.42 31.49 -19.97
N VAL A 189 -3.37 32.03 -20.60
CA VAL A 189 -3.47 33.15 -21.54
C VAL A 189 -3.96 32.69 -22.92
N ASN A 190 -3.37 31.60 -23.46
CA ASN A 190 -3.63 31.14 -24.83
C ASN A 190 -4.67 30.00 -24.92
N GLY A 191 -5.35 29.68 -23.82
CA GLY A 191 -6.36 28.62 -23.80
C GLY A 191 -7.63 28.97 -24.63
N PRO A 192 -8.54 27.99 -24.80
CA PRO A 192 -9.77 28.16 -25.57
C PRO A 192 -10.69 29.25 -25.00
N SER A 193 -11.66 29.70 -25.81
CA SER A 193 -12.72 30.63 -25.40
C SER A 193 -13.60 30.04 -24.30
N ASN A 194 -13.70 28.72 -24.18
CA ASN A 194 -14.54 28.07 -23.18
C ASN A 194 -13.88 28.12 -21.79
N LEU A 195 -14.68 27.89 -20.74
CA LEU A 195 -14.15 27.67 -19.39
C LEU A 195 -13.17 26.49 -19.41
N MET A 196 -11.95 26.72 -18.90
CA MET A 196 -10.92 25.69 -18.78
C MET A 196 -10.53 25.52 -17.31
N VAL A 197 -10.38 24.27 -16.88
CA VAL A 197 -9.96 23.87 -15.54
C VAL A 197 -8.56 23.27 -15.62
N ILE A 198 -7.63 23.82 -14.84
CA ILE A 198 -6.25 23.37 -14.74
C ILE A 198 -6.03 22.83 -13.34
N SER A 199 -5.75 21.54 -13.21
CA SER A 199 -5.52 20.89 -11.92
C SER A 199 -4.05 20.56 -11.75
N VAL A 200 -3.39 21.22 -10.80
CA VAL A 200 -1.99 21.00 -10.44
C VAL A 200 -1.91 19.94 -9.35
N VAL A 201 -1.33 18.79 -9.66
CA VAL A 201 -1.31 17.60 -8.80
C VAL A 201 0.11 17.24 -8.36
N GLY A 202 0.26 16.82 -7.11
CA GLY A 202 1.52 16.26 -6.60
C GLY A 202 1.55 16.16 -5.07
N ILE A 203 2.59 15.51 -4.50
CA ILE A 203 2.72 15.34 -3.04
C ILE A 203 2.76 16.65 -2.25
N GLY A 204 2.45 16.56 -0.96
CA GLY A 204 2.64 17.67 -0.02
C GLY A 204 4.09 18.14 0.01
N GLY A 205 4.31 19.46 0.00
CA GLY A 205 5.66 20.05 0.04
C GLY A 205 6.36 20.26 -1.31
N LEU A 206 5.74 19.87 -2.44
CA LEU A 206 6.30 20.11 -3.79
C LEU A 206 6.29 21.57 -4.25
N GLY A 207 5.64 22.47 -3.53
CA GLY A 207 5.53 23.88 -3.92
C GLY A 207 4.38 24.19 -4.89
N LYS A 208 3.33 23.36 -4.94
CA LYS A 208 2.12 23.61 -5.77
C LYS A 208 1.51 24.99 -5.51
N THR A 209 1.27 25.31 -4.23
CA THR A 209 0.74 26.61 -3.79
C THR A 209 1.64 27.75 -4.24
N THR A 210 2.95 27.62 -4.02
CA THR A 210 3.96 28.62 -4.43
C THR A 210 3.98 28.83 -5.95
N LEU A 211 3.97 27.75 -6.74
CA LEU A 211 3.93 27.82 -8.20
C LEU A 211 2.67 28.54 -8.69
N VAL A 212 1.49 28.11 -8.23
CA VAL A 212 0.22 28.71 -8.65
C VAL A 212 0.10 30.15 -8.18
N LYS A 213 0.65 30.49 -7.00
CA LYS A 213 0.70 31.86 -6.50
C LYS A 213 1.49 32.77 -7.43
N LYS A 214 2.70 32.36 -7.86
CA LYS A 214 3.53 33.14 -8.79
C LYS A 214 2.93 33.26 -10.18
N VAL A 215 2.19 32.24 -10.63
CA VAL A 215 1.38 32.31 -11.86
C VAL A 215 0.23 33.32 -11.69
N TYR A 216 -0.48 33.26 -10.58
CA TYR A 216 -1.63 34.13 -10.28
C TYR A 216 -1.24 35.61 -10.12
N GLU A 217 -0.05 35.89 -9.60
CA GLU A 217 0.47 37.25 -9.43
C GLU A 217 1.10 37.83 -10.69
N ASN A 218 1.31 37.01 -11.73
CA ASN A 218 1.93 37.46 -12.96
C ASN A 218 1.01 38.42 -13.73
N GLU A 219 1.56 39.55 -14.19
CA GLU A 219 0.80 40.56 -14.94
C GLU A 219 0.19 40.02 -16.23
N GLN A 220 0.87 39.11 -16.93
CA GLN A 220 0.35 38.46 -18.13
C GLN A 220 -0.92 37.65 -17.85
N VAL A 221 -1.08 37.17 -16.62
CA VAL A 221 -2.26 36.42 -16.17
C VAL A 221 -3.30 37.33 -15.56
N THR A 222 -2.95 38.42 -14.88
CA THR A 222 -3.96 39.27 -14.22
C THR A 222 -4.61 40.27 -15.17
N LEU A 223 -3.86 40.85 -16.12
CA LEU A 223 -4.36 41.85 -17.07
C LEU A 223 -5.53 41.37 -17.96
N PRO A 224 -5.55 40.12 -18.47
CA PRO A 224 -6.62 39.69 -19.38
C PRO A 224 -7.97 39.40 -18.70
N PHE A 225 -8.05 39.35 -17.36
CA PHE A 225 -9.24 38.95 -16.62
C PHE A 225 -9.87 40.14 -15.90
N HIS A 226 -11.19 40.22 -15.93
CA HIS A 226 -11.94 41.33 -15.33
C HIS A 226 -11.97 41.25 -13.80
N CYS A 227 -11.89 40.04 -13.26
CA CYS A 227 -11.89 39.80 -11.81
C CYS A 227 -11.20 38.48 -11.50
N SER A 228 -10.65 38.40 -10.29
CA SER A 228 -9.91 37.25 -9.82
C SER A 228 -10.22 36.92 -8.36
N ALA A 229 -10.08 35.66 -7.98
CA ALA A 229 -10.26 35.21 -6.60
C ALA A 229 -9.25 34.12 -6.23
N TRP A 230 -8.79 34.12 -4.97
CA TRP A 230 -7.91 33.10 -4.41
C TRP A 230 -8.53 32.49 -3.17
N ILE A 231 -8.82 31.20 -3.24
CA ILE A 231 -9.58 30.48 -2.21
C ILE A 231 -8.78 29.29 -1.72
N THR A 232 -8.36 29.32 -0.46
CA THR A 232 -7.77 28.17 0.20
C THR A 232 -8.88 27.27 0.74
N VAL A 233 -8.85 25.98 0.38
CA VAL A 233 -9.82 24.98 0.81
C VAL A 233 -9.19 24.16 1.93
N SER A 234 -9.74 24.25 3.13
CA SER A 234 -9.34 23.43 4.27
C SER A 234 -9.91 22.01 4.16
N GLN A 235 -9.33 21.03 4.87
CA GLN A 235 -9.87 19.66 4.95
C GLN A 235 -11.32 19.62 5.43
N SER A 236 -11.64 20.43 6.44
CA SER A 236 -13.01 20.72 6.86
C SER A 236 -13.40 22.10 6.34
N TYR A 237 -14.46 22.17 5.54
CA TYR A 237 -14.93 23.44 5.00
C TYR A 237 -16.46 23.54 5.02
N LYS A 238 -16.97 24.77 5.07
CA LYS A 238 -18.38 25.07 4.81
C LYS A 238 -18.48 25.77 3.47
N MET A 239 -19.27 25.21 2.55
CA MET A 239 -19.39 25.75 1.19
C MET A 239 -19.91 27.18 1.16
N GLU A 240 -20.76 27.55 2.11
CA GLU A 240 -21.28 28.91 2.24
C GLU A 240 -20.14 29.91 2.49
N GLU A 241 -19.18 29.57 3.36
CA GLU A 241 -18.02 30.42 3.66
C GLU A 241 -17.12 30.59 2.43
N ILE A 242 -16.91 29.51 1.67
CA ILE A 242 -16.15 29.52 0.42
C ILE A 242 -16.82 30.43 -0.62
N LEU A 243 -18.12 30.26 -0.85
CA LEU A 243 -18.88 31.08 -1.80
C LEU A 243 -18.87 32.56 -1.38
N ARG A 244 -19.08 32.86 -0.09
CA ARG A 244 -19.01 34.23 0.43
C ARG A 244 -17.62 34.85 0.20
N LYS A 245 -16.55 34.10 0.45
CA LYS A 245 -15.16 34.55 0.20
C LYS A 245 -14.93 34.85 -1.28
N MET A 246 -15.36 33.96 -2.17
CA MET A 246 -15.28 34.18 -3.62
C MET A 246 -15.98 35.47 -4.06
N ILE A 247 -17.22 35.68 -3.61
CA ILE A 247 -17.95 36.92 -3.93
C ILE A 247 -17.15 38.13 -3.46
N LYS A 248 -16.73 38.14 -2.18
CA LYS A 248 -15.95 39.26 -1.61
C LYS A 248 -14.66 39.53 -2.40
N ASP A 249 -13.93 38.50 -2.78
CA ASP A 249 -12.67 38.64 -3.54
C ASP A 249 -12.91 39.17 -4.96
N PHE A 250 -13.94 38.68 -5.67
CA PHE A 250 -14.27 39.17 -7.00
C PHE A 250 -14.72 40.64 -7.00
N TYR A 251 -15.53 41.05 -6.02
CA TYR A 251 -15.92 42.45 -5.86
C TYR A 251 -14.70 43.32 -5.53
N LYS A 252 -13.82 42.86 -4.63
CA LYS A 252 -12.58 43.55 -4.27
C LYS A 252 -11.66 43.73 -5.49
N ALA A 253 -11.50 42.71 -6.32
CA ALA A 253 -10.69 42.78 -7.55
C ALA A 253 -11.19 43.87 -8.52
N ARG A 254 -12.50 44.13 -8.55
CA ARG A 254 -13.12 45.19 -9.35
C ARG A 254 -13.27 46.54 -8.62
N LYS A 255 -12.73 46.67 -7.41
CA LYS A 255 -12.92 47.84 -6.53
C LYS A 255 -14.39 48.14 -6.23
N GLY A 256 -15.24 47.11 -6.28
CA GLY A 256 -16.66 47.18 -5.94
C GLY A 256 -16.93 46.84 -4.48
N ILE A 257 -18.14 47.16 -4.01
CA ILE A 257 -18.60 46.82 -2.66
C ILE A 257 -19.53 45.59 -2.76
N PRO A 258 -19.24 44.50 -2.05
CA PRO A 258 -20.09 43.32 -2.06
C PRO A 258 -21.46 43.63 -1.40
N PRO A 259 -22.57 42.98 -1.81
CA PRO A 259 -23.89 43.13 -1.18
C PRO A 259 -23.85 43.01 0.35
N ARG A 260 -24.55 43.90 1.06
CA ARG A 260 -24.52 44.01 2.53
C ARG A 260 -25.03 42.76 3.26
N GLU A 261 -25.92 41.99 2.62
CA GLU A 261 -26.55 40.79 3.17
C GLU A 261 -25.76 39.51 2.88
N ILE A 262 -24.57 39.62 2.26
CA ILE A 262 -23.75 38.46 1.88
C ILE A 262 -23.39 37.56 3.05
N ASP A 263 -23.38 38.02 4.29
CA ASP A 263 -23.03 37.16 5.44
C ASP A 263 -24.21 36.31 5.95
N THR A 264 -25.44 36.67 5.59
CA THR A 264 -26.67 35.96 6.01
C THR A 264 -27.32 35.14 4.88
N MET A 265 -26.94 35.38 3.62
CA MET A 265 -27.49 34.65 2.47
C MET A 265 -27.35 33.13 2.59
N GLU A 266 -28.36 32.40 2.16
CA GLU A 266 -28.29 30.94 2.04
C GLU A 266 -27.51 30.50 0.79
N ARG A 267 -27.10 29.23 0.74
CA ARG A 267 -26.29 28.65 -0.33
C ARG A 267 -26.82 28.93 -1.73
N THR A 268 -28.11 28.76 -1.96
CA THR A 268 -28.73 28.95 -3.29
C THR A 268 -28.67 30.41 -3.74
N MET A 269 -28.87 31.35 -2.82
CA MET A 269 -28.77 32.79 -3.10
C MET A 269 -27.32 33.19 -3.41
N LEU A 270 -26.34 32.65 -2.66
CA LEU A 270 -24.91 32.87 -2.93
C LEU A 270 -24.52 32.38 -4.33
N ILE A 271 -25.01 31.20 -4.74
CA ILE A 271 -24.78 30.66 -6.08
C ILE A 271 -25.40 31.58 -7.14
N GLN A 272 -26.63 32.04 -6.95
CA GLN A 272 -27.31 32.92 -7.90
C GLN A 272 -26.59 34.27 -8.05
N GLU A 273 -26.18 34.89 -6.94
CA GLU A 273 -25.42 36.13 -6.92
C GLU A 273 -24.10 35.99 -7.69
N LEU A 274 -23.33 34.94 -7.39
CA LEU A 274 -22.04 34.70 -8.06
C LEU A 274 -22.22 34.46 -9.56
N ARG A 275 -23.25 33.69 -9.95
CA ARG A 275 -23.58 33.47 -11.37
C ARG A 275 -23.94 34.77 -12.07
N GLN A 276 -24.80 35.58 -11.47
CA GLN A 276 -25.24 36.85 -12.05
C GLN A 276 -24.07 37.81 -12.22
N PHE A 277 -23.21 37.92 -11.20
CA PHE A 277 -22.02 38.77 -11.24
C PHE A 277 -21.04 38.35 -12.35
N LEU A 278 -20.84 37.05 -12.55
CA LEU A 278 -19.83 36.51 -13.48
C LEU A 278 -20.33 36.33 -14.93
N LEU A 279 -21.62 36.53 -15.22
CA LEU A 279 -22.26 36.21 -16.51
C LEU A 279 -21.50 36.77 -17.74
N GLU A 280 -21.12 38.04 -17.69
CA GLU A 280 -20.46 38.74 -18.80
C GLU A 280 -18.96 38.96 -18.57
N LEU A 281 -18.39 38.32 -17.54
CA LEU A 281 -17.01 38.54 -17.14
C LEU A 281 -16.11 37.36 -17.52
N ARG A 282 -14.92 37.70 -18.01
CA ARG A 282 -13.78 36.79 -18.03
C ARG A 282 -13.14 36.80 -16.65
N TYR A 283 -13.19 35.66 -15.94
CA TYR A 283 -12.71 35.54 -14.56
C TYR A 283 -11.64 34.43 -14.43
N VAL A 284 -10.76 34.60 -13.43
CA VAL A 284 -9.83 33.55 -13.00
C VAL A 284 -10.04 33.26 -11.52
N VAL A 285 -10.14 32.00 -11.14
CA VAL A 285 -10.24 31.61 -9.72
C VAL A 285 -9.28 30.49 -9.41
N VAL A 286 -8.60 30.61 -8.28
CA VAL A 286 -7.73 29.58 -7.72
C VAL A 286 -8.40 28.94 -6.53
N PHE A 287 -8.49 27.61 -6.54
CA PHE A 287 -8.85 26.77 -5.41
C PHE A 287 -7.61 26.00 -4.95
N ASP A 288 -7.02 26.45 -3.85
CA ASP A 288 -5.79 25.87 -3.31
C ASP A 288 -6.11 24.75 -2.30
N ASP A 289 -5.44 23.60 -2.45
CA ASP A 289 -5.47 22.42 -1.57
C ASP A 289 -6.84 21.75 -1.48
N VAL A 290 -7.43 21.37 -2.62
CA VAL A 290 -8.73 20.68 -2.67
C VAL A 290 -8.61 19.20 -2.30
N TRP A 291 -9.45 18.74 -1.38
CA TRP A 291 -9.40 17.38 -0.80
C TRP A 291 -10.52 16.42 -1.25
N ASP A 292 -11.63 16.93 -1.79
CA ASP A 292 -12.81 16.12 -2.10
C ASP A 292 -13.46 16.54 -3.42
N MET A 293 -13.87 15.57 -4.23
CA MET A 293 -14.53 15.79 -5.52
C MET A 293 -15.93 16.39 -5.37
N SER A 294 -16.60 16.21 -4.22
CA SER A 294 -17.92 16.81 -3.98
C SER A 294 -17.85 18.36 -4.02
N PHE A 295 -16.71 18.94 -3.65
CA PHE A 295 -16.41 20.36 -3.78
C PHE A 295 -16.66 20.87 -5.19
N TRP A 296 -16.10 20.16 -6.18
CA TRP A 296 -16.18 20.54 -7.59
C TRP A 296 -17.63 20.56 -8.09
N SER A 297 -18.44 19.59 -7.67
CA SER A 297 -19.84 19.45 -8.09
C SER A 297 -20.66 20.71 -7.77
N ILE A 298 -20.36 21.39 -6.65
CA ILE A 298 -21.04 22.63 -6.25
C ILE A 298 -20.41 23.84 -6.94
N VAL A 299 -19.09 23.90 -7.01
CA VAL A 299 -18.35 24.99 -7.68
C VAL A 299 -18.75 25.12 -9.15
N GLN A 300 -18.93 23.99 -9.84
CA GLN A 300 -19.39 23.96 -11.24
C GLN A 300 -20.78 24.59 -11.42
N LEU A 301 -21.67 24.50 -10.41
CA LEU A 301 -22.98 25.16 -10.45
C LEU A 301 -22.85 26.67 -10.23
N ALA A 302 -21.89 27.12 -9.44
CA ALA A 302 -21.69 28.54 -9.14
C ALA A 302 -20.99 29.31 -10.27
N LEU A 303 -20.08 28.66 -11.01
CA LEU A 303 -19.24 29.31 -12.01
C LEU A 303 -19.81 29.16 -13.43
N PRO A 304 -20.32 30.23 -14.07
CA PRO A 304 -20.92 30.14 -15.40
C PRO A 304 -19.86 29.94 -16.50
N ASN A 305 -20.17 29.08 -17.48
CA ASN A 305 -19.40 28.94 -18.72
C ASN A 305 -20.17 29.63 -19.87
N LYS A 306 -19.71 30.82 -20.29
CA LYS A 306 -20.30 31.61 -21.38
C LYS A 306 -19.28 31.92 -22.49
N ASN A 307 -18.27 31.05 -22.64
CA ASN A 307 -17.24 31.16 -23.67
C ASN A 307 -16.49 32.51 -23.69
N LYS A 308 -16.27 33.10 -22.50
CA LYS A 308 -15.54 34.36 -22.32
C LYS A 308 -14.05 34.19 -22.01
N GLY A 309 -13.54 32.95 -22.05
CA GLY A 309 -12.13 32.62 -21.78
C GLY A 309 -11.79 32.55 -20.28
N SER A 310 -12.76 32.22 -19.43
CA SER A 310 -12.56 32.07 -17.98
C SER A 310 -11.68 30.87 -17.64
N ARG A 311 -10.99 30.94 -16.51
CA ARG A 311 -10.04 29.91 -16.06
C ARG A 311 -10.28 29.55 -14.60
N ILE A 312 -10.13 28.27 -14.29
CA ILE A 312 -10.12 27.75 -12.93
C ILE A 312 -8.81 27.01 -12.74
N ILE A 313 -8.10 27.31 -11.65
CA ILE A 313 -6.93 26.57 -11.23
C ILE A 313 -7.25 25.85 -9.93
N MET A 314 -6.95 24.57 -9.85
CA MET A 314 -7.09 23.78 -8.61
C MET A 314 -5.74 23.19 -8.25
N THR A 315 -5.31 23.27 -7.00
CA THR A 315 -4.18 22.47 -6.51
C THR A 315 -4.71 21.33 -5.66
N THR A 316 -4.14 20.14 -5.81
CA THR A 316 -4.51 18.97 -4.98
C THR A 316 -3.35 18.00 -4.83
N ARG A 317 -3.43 17.16 -3.80
CA ARG A 317 -2.54 16.01 -3.58
C ARG A 317 -3.07 14.74 -4.22
N ASP A 318 -4.36 14.71 -4.55
CA ASP A 318 -5.07 13.53 -5.01
C ASP A 318 -5.60 13.74 -6.44
N GLU A 319 -5.05 12.96 -7.37
CA GLU A 319 -5.48 12.96 -8.77
C GLU A 319 -6.95 12.53 -8.94
N SER A 320 -7.51 11.77 -7.99
CA SER A 320 -8.91 11.33 -8.05
C SER A 320 -9.93 12.45 -7.79
N VAL A 321 -9.49 13.53 -7.14
CA VAL A 321 -10.28 14.74 -6.86
C VAL A 321 -10.32 15.68 -8.07
N VAL A 322 -9.51 15.38 -9.10
CA VAL A 322 -9.43 16.22 -10.29
C VAL A 322 -10.64 16.00 -11.19
N PRO A 323 -11.33 17.08 -11.58
CA PRO A 323 -12.36 17.00 -12.61
C PRO A 323 -11.74 16.46 -13.90
N SER A 324 -12.23 15.32 -14.38
CA SER A 324 -11.69 14.71 -15.58
C SER A 324 -12.78 14.24 -16.52
N ASP A 325 -12.61 14.63 -17.78
CA ASP A 325 -13.14 13.94 -18.93
C ASP A 325 -11.96 13.80 -19.89
N LYS A 326 -11.46 12.56 -20.07
CA LYS A 326 -10.22 12.26 -20.82
C LYS A 326 -10.30 12.72 -22.29
N GLN A 327 -11.49 13.00 -22.80
CA GLN A 327 -11.74 13.46 -24.17
C GLN A 327 -12.00 14.97 -24.26
N SER A 328 -12.15 15.66 -23.13
CA SER A 328 -12.49 17.07 -23.10
C SER A 328 -11.23 17.95 -23.09
N PRO A 329 -11.05 18.86 -24.05
CA PRO A 329 -9.93 19.81 -24.04
C PRO A 329 -10.06 20.88 -22.94
N PHE A 330 -11.14 20.85 -22.16
CA PHE A 330 -11.43 21.84 -21.11
C PHE A 330 -10.88 21.45 -19.73
N TYR A 331 -10.44 20.20 -19.55
CA TYR A 331 -9.84 19.72 -18.31
C TYR A 331 -8.37 19.37 -18.57
N HIS A 332 -7.46 20.04 -17.87
CA HIS A 332 -6.02 19.79 -18.00
C HIS A 332 -5.41 19.44 -16.64
N VAL A 333 -4.72 18.31 -16.58
CA VAL A 333 -4.04 17.84 -15.36
C VAL A 333 -2.54 18.09 -15.52
N TYR A 334 -2.01 19.01 -14.72
CA TYR A 334 -0.60 19.33 -14.66
C TYR A 334 0.06 18.60 -13.48
N LYS A 335 0.83 17.54 -13.75
CA LYS A 335 1.54 16.80 -12.70
C LYS A 335 2.85 17.48 -12.38
N LEU A 336 2.95 18.09 -11.20
CA LEU A 336 4.15 18.78 -10.77
C LEU A 336 5.25 17.77 -10.42
N SER A 337 6.39 17.89 -11.10
CA SER A 337 7.56 17.04 -10.88
C SER A 337 8.40 17.53 -9.70
N HIS A 338 9.24 16.64 -9.17
CA HIS A 338 10.27 16.99 -8.20
C HIS A 338 11.33 17.87 -8.86
N LEU A 339 12.10 18.63 -8.07
CA LEU A 339 13.23 19.38 -8.59
C LEU A 339 14.28 18.41 -9.16
N SER A 340 14.84 18.75 -10.32
CA SER A 340 16.05 18.11 -10.84
C SER A 340 17.18 18.22 -9.81
N LEU A 341 18.12 17.28 -9.81
CA LEU A 341 19.25 17.30 -8.87
C LEU A 341 20.01 18.64 -8.88
N GLU A 342 20.21 19.23 -10.07
CA GLU A 342 20.86 20.53 -10.25
C GLU A 342 20.10 21.67 -9.56
N LYS A 343 18.80 21.78 -9.81
CA LYS A 343 17.93 22.79 -9.16
C LYS A 343 17.77 22.55 -7.66
N ALA A 344 17.76 21.29 -7.22
CA ALA A 344 17.73 20.95 -5.82
C ALA A 344 19.04 21.35 -5.10
N GLN A 345 20.19 21.16 -5.76
CA GLN A 345 21.49 21.64 -5.28
C GLN A 345 21.53 23.17 -5.20
N GLU A 346 21.06 23.86 -6.24
CA GLU A 346 20.99 25.32 -6.24
C GLU A 346 20.15 25.83 -5.05
N LEU A 347 18.96 25.28 -4.83
CA LEU A 347 18.09 25.64 -3.71
C LEU A 347 18.72 25.33 -2.34
N PHE A 348 19.35 24.16 -2.21
CA PHE A 348 20.03 23.75 -0.98
C PHE A 348 21.18 24.70 -0.64
N CYS A 349 22.03 25.02 -1.63
CA CYS A 349 23.18 25.87 -1.41
C CYS A 349 22.77 27.31 -1.07
N LYS A 350 21.76 27.84 -1.78
CA LYS A 350 21.13 29.12 -1.45
C LYS A 350 20.57 29.18 -0.03
N LYS A 351 20.17 28.05 0.57
CA LYS A 351 19.61 28.03 1.93
C LYS A 351 20.64 27.78 3.01
N VAL A 352 21.58 26.87 2.79
CA VAL A 352 22.57 26.45 3.79
C VAL A 352 23.72 27.43 3.89
N PHE A 353 24.21 27.90 2.75
CA PHE A 353 25.44 28.69 2.62
C PHE A 353 25.14 30.18 2.38
N GLN A 354 24.04 30.68 2.95
CA GLN A 354 23.59 32.08 2.78
C GLN A 354 24.67 33.09 3.18
N CYS A 355 25.42 32.78 4.24
CA CYS A 355 26.50 33.62 4.74
C CYS A 355 27.77 33.55 3.86
N GLU A 356 27.90 32.49 3.07
CA GLU A 356 29.03 32.18 2.20
C GLU A 356 28.71 32.44 0.71
N GLY A 357 27.69 33.25 0.42
CA GLY A 357 27.32 33.63 -0.94
C GLY A 357 26.60 32.54 -1.74
N GLY A 358 26.08 31.51 -1.07
CA GLY A 358 25.34 30.41 -1.68
C GLY A 358 26.23 29.35 -2.34
N ILE A 359 27.53 29.33 -2.05
CA ILE A 359 28.49 28.40 -2.66
C ILE A 359 28.81 27.28 -1.65
N CYS A 360 28.67 26.03 -2.09
CA CYS A 360 29.03 24.87 -1.28
C CYS A 360 30.57 24.67 -1.27
N PRO A 361 31.20 24.54 -0.08
CA PRO A 361 32.59 24.14 0.02
C PRO A 361 32.83 22.75 -0.58
N SER A 362 33.99 22.54 -1.22
CA SER A 362 34.32 21.28 -1.88
C SER A 362 34.31 20.07 -0.95
N GLU A 363 34.65 20.26 0.32
CA GLU A 363 34.65 19.22 1.36
C GLU A 363 33.22 18.73 1.68
N LEU A 364 32.22 19.59 1.52
CA LEU A 364 30.83 19.27 1.85
C LEU A 364 29.98 18.93 0.62
N ASP A 365 30.53 19.00 -0.59
CA ASP A 365 29.78 18.79 -1.83
C ASP A 365 29.17 17.38 -1.90
N GLU A 366 29.95 16.34 -1.61
CA GLU A 366 29.47 14.96 -1.63
C GLU A 366 28.43 14.69 -0.52
N LEU A 367 28.63 15.26 0.67
CA LEU A 367 27.67 15.16 1.76
C LEU A 367 26.37 15.91 1.45
N SER A 368 26.47 17.09 0.84
CA SER A 368 25.33 17.89 0.37
C SER A 368 24.52 17.09 -0.66
N LYS A 369 25.18 16.48 -1.65
CA LYS A 369 24.55 15.60 -2.64
C LYS A 369 23.81 14.44 -1.99
N ARG A 370 24.39 13.80 -0.97
CA ARG A 370 23.73 12.73 -0.21
C ARG A 370 22.48 13.23 0.53
N ILE A 371 22.54 14.40 1.18
CA ILE A 371 21.39 15.01 1.87
C ILE A 371 20.29 15.38 0.89
N ILE A 372 20.64 15.99 -0.24
CA ILE A 372 19.69 16.38 -1.28
C ILE A 372 19.01 15.14 -1.88
N LYS A 373 19.77 14.05 -2.08
CA LYS A 373 19.21 12.78 -2.53
C LYS A 373 18.15 12.26 -1.57
N ARG A 374 18.40 12.32 -0.25
CA ARG A 374 17.41 11.96 0.80
C ARG A 374 16.17 12.86 0.79
N CYS A 375 16.35 14.13 0.45
CA CYS A 375 15.23 15.05 0.28
C CYS A 375 14.40 14.71 -0.99
N GLY A 376 14.94 13.91 -1.90
CA GLY A 376 14.28 13.45 -3.13
C GLY A 376 13.82 14.56 -4.07
N GLY A 377 14.45 15.74 -3.99
CA GLY A 377 14.05 16.91 -4.79
C GLY A 377 12.77 17.61 -4.29
N LEU A 378 12.32 17.32 -3.07
CA LEU A 378 11.17 17.99 -2.43
C LEU A 378 11.58 19.36 -1.88
N PRO A 379 11.09 20.49 -2.44
CA PRO A 379 11.53 21.84 -2.04
C PRO A 379 11.38 22.12 -0.55
N LEU A 380 10.24 21.74 0.05
CA LEU A 380 10.01 21.93 1.48
C LEU A 380 11.06 21.19 2.33
N ALA A 381 11.38 19.94 1.98
CA ALA A 381 12.39 19.18 2.72
C ALA A 381 13.77 19.84 2.61
N ILE A 382 14.15 20.28 1.40
CA ILE A 382 15.42 20.95 1.13
C ILE A 382 15.53 22.24 1.94
N VAL A 383 14.50 23.08 1.94
CA VAL A 383 14.51 24.39 2.63
C VAL A 383 14.55 24.21 4.15
N THR A 384 13.78 23.28 4.70
CA THR A 384 13.74 23.08 6.16
C THR A 384 15.01 22.41 6.68
N ILE A 385 15.49 21.35 6.02
CA ILE A 385 16.77 20.71 6.38
C ILE A 385 17.92 21.70 6.15
N GLY A 386 17.89 22.45 5.05
CA GLY A 386 18.88 23.48 4.76
C GLY A 386 18.92 24.58 5.81
N GLY A 387 17.75 25.04 6.28
CA GLY A 387 17.63 26.01 7.38
C GLY A 387 18.08 25.49 8.74
N LEU A 388 18.03 24.17 8.97
CA LEU A 388 18.61 23.54 10.16
C LEU A 388 20.14 23.46 10.04
N LEU A 389 20.63 22.96 8.90
CA LEU A 389 22.06 22.82 8.64
C LEU A 389 22.76 24.17 8.59
N SER A 390 22.09 25.24 8.13
CA SER A 390 22.62 26.61 8.13
C SER A 390 23.10 27.04 9.52
N ARG A 391 22.47 26.54 10.60
CA ARG A 391 22.81 26.81 12.01
C ARG A 391 23.87 25.89 12.60
N LYS A 392 24.19 24.78 11.95
CA LYS A 392 25.21 23.79 12.37
C LYS A 392 26.60 24.18 11.87
N GLN A 393 27.65 23.65 12.51
CA GLN A 393 29.02 23.87 12.01
C GLN A 393 29.20 23.17 10.65
N LYS A 394 30.00 23.78 9.78
CA LYS A 394 30.23 23.31 8.40
C LYS A 394 31.40 22.33 8.36
N VAL A 395 31.28 21.27 9.15
CA VAL A 395 32.34 20.26 9.29
C VAL A 395 31.74 18.90 8.95
N GLU A 396 32.47 18.10 8.16
CA GLU A 396 31.99 16.80 7.67
C GLU A 396 31.46 15.90 8.79
N SER A 397 32.17 15.83 9.93
CA SER A 397 31.78 14.97 11.04
C SER A 397 30.41 15.30 11.65
N GLU A 398 30.00 16.57 11.66
CA GLU A 398 28.68 16.97 12.17
C GLU A 398 27.57 16.63 11.15
N TRP A 399 27.86 16.78 9.87
CA TRP A 399 26.92 16.48 8.79
C TRP A 399 26.71 14.98 8.59
N ILE A 400 27.77 14.18 8.75
CA ILE A 400 27.67 12.71 8.80
C ILE A 400 26.80 12.28 9.98
N LYS A 401 27.06 12.81 11.19
CA LYS A 401 26.23 12.52 12.37
C LYS A 401 24.77 12.88 12.14
N PHE A 402 24.49 14.03 11.52
CA PHE A 402 23.12 14.44 11.18
C PHE A 402 22.47 13.51 10.15
N LEU A 403 23.20 13.11 9.10
CA LEU A 403 22.71 12.16 8.10
C LEU A 403 22.35 10.81 8.73
N ASP A 404 23.21 10.30 9.62
CA ASP A 404 22.99 9.04 10.32
C ASP A 404 21.82 9.14 11.33
N SER A 405 21.61 10.33 11.92
CA SER A 405 20.53 10.59 12.87
C SER A 405 19.24 11.13 12.25
N LEU A 406 19.19 11.38 10.94
CA LEU A 406 18.07 12.06 10.26
C LEU A 406 16.69 11.46 10.56
N PRO A 407 16.49 10.12 10.57
CA PRO A 407 15.19 9.57 10.93
C PRO A 407 14.74 9.89 12.36
N SER A 408 15.69 9.98 13.30
CA SER A 408 15.42 10.33 14.70
C SER A 408 15.19 11.84 14.86
N GLU A 409 15.88 12.66 14.05
CA GLU A 409 15.67 14.10 13.99
C GLU A 409 14.26 14.43 13.44
N LEU A 410 13.76 13.69 12.45
CA LEU A 410 12.38 13.83 11.95
C LEU A 410 11.31 13.53 13.00
N GLU A 411 11.62 12.68 13.99
CA GLU A 411 10.72 12.32 15.10
C GLU A 411 10.71 13.39 16.21
N SER A 412 11.89 13.90 16.58
CA SER A 412 12.09 14.65 17.84
C SER A 412 12.41 16.14 17.66
N ASN A 413 12.85 16.56 16.48
CA ASN A 413 13.33 17.92 16.26
C ASN A 413 12.15 18.87 15.98
N PRO A 414 11.91 19.90 16.82
CA PRO A 414 10.82 20.85 16.61
C PRO A 414 10.88 21.57 15.26
N HIS A 415 12.09 21.78 14.71
CA HIS A 415 12.26 22.45 13.42
C HIS A 415 11.88 21.58 12.21
N LEU A 416 11.78 20.25 12.38
CA LEU A 416 11.37 19.32 11.33
C LEU A 416 9.90 18.91 11.44
N GLN A 417 9.20 19.34 12.50
CA GLN A 417 7.78 19.01 12.74
C GLN A 417 6.88 19.46 11.58
N ASP A 418 7.17 20.59 10.94
CA ASP A 418 6.36 21.08 9.81
C ASP A 418 6.38 20.11 8.62
N ILE A 419 7.52 19.47 8.34
CA ILE A 419 7.61 18.43 7.31
C ILE A 419 6.78 17.22 7.72
N THR A 420 7.01 16.73 8.95
CA THR A 420 6.33 15.55 9.47
C THR A 420 4.80 15.77 9.50
N LYS A 421 4.34 16.98 9.85
CA LYS A 421 2.94 17.40 9.83
C LYS A 421 2.38 17.44 8.41
N ILE A 422 3.08 18.04 7.45
CA ILE A 422 2.60 18.11 6.06
C ILE A 422 2.49 16.72 5.43
N LEU A 423 3.44 15.83 5.72
CA LEU A 423 3.41 14.44 5.27
C LEU A 423 2.31 13.63 5.98
N SER A 424 2.11 13.85 7.29
CA SER A 424 1.12 13.13 8.09
C SER A 424 -0.32 13.43 7.65
N LEU A 425 -0.63 14.65 7.22
CA LEU A 425 -1.99 15.02 6.74
C LEU A 425 -2.50 14.07 5.64
N SER A 426 -1.62 13.63 4.75
CA SER A 426 -1.98 12.73 3.65
C SER A 426 -2.23 11.29 4.14
N TYR A 427 -1.60 10.89 5.25
CA TYR A 427 -1.83 9.60 5.90
C TYR A 427 -3.10 9.60 6.76
N ILE A 428 -3.40 10.71 7.44
CA ILE A 428 -4.59 10.87 8.29
C ILE A 428 -5.86 10.71 7.45
N ASP A 429 -5.89 11.30 6.26
CA ASP A 429 -7.01 11.23 5.32
C ASP A 429 -7.18 9.85 4.65
N LEU A 430 -6.24 8.91 4.83
CA LEU A 430 -6.36 7.59 4.23
C LEU A 430 -7.52 6.79 4.84
N PRO A 431 -8.31 6.10 4.00
CA PRO A 431 -9.19 5.03 4.44
C PRO A 431 -8.44 4.03 5.34
N TYR A 432 -9.10 3.58 6.41
CA TYR A 432 -8.48 2.75 7.44
C TYR A 432 -7.84 1.47 6.88
N ASN A 433 -8.45 0.87 5.86
CA ASN A 433 -7.96 -0.31 5.12
C ASN A 433 -6.65 -0.05 4.36
N LEU A 434 -6.39 1.20 3.93
CA LEU A 434 -5.17 1.57 3.22
C LEU A 434 -4.01 1.91 4.16
N LYS A 435 -4.29 2.34 5.40
CA LYS A 435 -3.25 2.71 6.37
C LYS A 435 -2.24 1.55 6.58
N ALA A 436 -2.72 0.32 6.78
CA ALA A 436 -1.85 -0.85 6.93
C ALA A 436 -1.05 -1.17 5.66
N CYS A 437 -1.66 -1.04 4.48
CA CYS A 437 -1.01 -1.24 3.18
C CYS A 437 0.11 -0.22 2.96
N PHE A 438 -0.14 1.05 3.29
CA PHE A 438 0.84 2.14 3.20
C PHE A 438 2.00 1.95 4.19
N LEU A 439 1.72 1.62 5.45
CA LEU A 439 2.77 1.37 6.44
C LEU A 439 3.63 0.14 6.09
N TYR A 440 3.09 -0.81 5.32
CA TYR A 440 3.83 -2.00 4.88
C TYR A 440 5.04 -1.68 4.00
N PHE A 441 5.04 -0.53 3.32
CA PHE A 441 6.20 -0.08 2.54
C PHE A 441 7.46 0.11 3.40
N GLY A 442 7.32 0.36 4.71
CA GLY A 442 8.46 0.44 5.63
C GLY A 442 9.18 -0.89 5.86
N MET A 443 8.59 -2.02 5.47
CA MET A 443 9.28 -3.32 5.48
C MET A 443 10.33 -3.45 4.37
N PHE A 444 10.35 -2.54 3.39
CA PHE A 444 11.37 -2.52 2.34
C PHE A 444 12.42 -1.47 2.64
N PRO A 445 13.67 -1.64 2.16
CA PRO A 445 14.69 -0.60 2.27
C PRO A 445 14.26 0.69 1.58
N GLU A 446 14.90 1.77 1.96
CA GLU A 446 14.80 3.05 1.26
C GLU A 446 15.27 2.91 -0.19
N ASP A 447 14.70 3.72 -1.09
CA ASP A 447 14.91 3.64 -2.55
C ASP A 447 14.57 2.28 -3.22
N TYR A 448 14.05 1.29 -2.48
CA TYR A 448 13.81 -0.05 -3.02
C TYR A 448 12.64 -0.07 -4.02
N PHE A 449 12.90 -0.60 -5.22
CA PHE A 449 11.88 -0.81 -6.25
C PHE A 449 11.07 -2.07 -5.98
N ILE A 450 9.82 -1.90 -5.57
CA ILE A 450 8.96 -3.01 -5.18
C ILE A 450 8.16 -3.49 -6.38
N ASN A 451 8.25 -4.78 -6.70
CA ASN A 451 7.37 -5.40 -7.68
C ASN A 451 5.91 -5.36 -7.20
N SER A 452 5.03 -4.70 -7.95
CA SER A 452 3.64 -4.46 -7.52
C SER A 452 2.84 -5.75 -7.37
N ALA A 453 3.12 -6.78 -8.18
CA ALA A 453 2.45 -8.07 -8.05
C ALA A 453 2.92 -8.83 -6.79
N LYS A 454 4.20 -8.67 -6.40
CA LYS A 454 4.73 -9.19 -5.13
C LYS A 454 4.04 -8.50 -3.95
N LEU A 455 4.01 -7.17 -3.96
CA LEU A 455 3.36 -6.37 -2.90
C LEU A 455 1.90 -6.75 -2.69
N ILE A 456 1.13 -6.90 -3.77
CA ILE A 456 -0.27 -7.34 -3.71
C ILE A 456 -0.41 -8.70 -3.00
N ARG A 457 0.44 -9.68 -3.35
CA ARG A 457 0.39 -11.01 -2.70
C ARG A 457 0.75 -10.93 -1.22
N LEU A 458 1.72 -10.09 -0.86
CA LEU A 458 2.08 -9.84 0.53
C LEU A 458 0.90 -9.24 1.30
N TRP A 459 0.25 -8.18 0.80
CA TRP A 459 -0.93 -7.59 1.46
C TRP A 459 -2.08 -8.58 1.63
N ILE A 460 -2.30 -9.46 0.66
CA ILE A 460 -3.35 -10.49 0.80
C ILE A 460 -2.94 -11.53 1.86
N ALA A 461 -1.68 -11.98 1.88
CA ALA A 461 -1.19 -12.94 2.85
C ALA A 461 -1.16 -12.38 4.28
N GLU A 462 -0.92 -11.08 4.43
CA GLU A 462 -1.05 -10.33 5.69
C GLU A 462 -2.51 -10.23 6.17
N GLY A 463 -3.48 -10.39 5.26
CA GLY A 463 -4.90 -10.23 5.54
C GLY A 463 -5.37 -8.78 5.55
N PHE A 464 -4.68 -7.86 4.86
CA PHE A 464 -5.11 -6.46 4.74
C PHE A 464 -6.27 -6.26 3.76
N ILE A 465 -6.47 -7.23 2.87
CA ILE A 465 -7.45 -7.16 1.80
C ILE A 465 -8.71 -7.91 2.21
N LYS A 466 -9.86 -7.25 2.11
CA LYS A 466 -11.16 -7.82 2.43
C LYS A 466 -11.84 -8.34 1.18
N GLU A 467 -12.54 -9.46 1.30
CA GLU A 467 -13.40 -9.94 0.23
C GLU A 467 -14.58 -8.99 0.02
N MET A 468 -14.83 -8.63 -1.23
CA MET A 468 -16.01 -7.86 -1.65
C MET A 468 -16.73 -8.64 -2.75
N SER A 469 -18.06 -8.68 -2.67
CA SER A 469 -18.87 -9.42 -3.64
C SER A 469 -18.56 -9.01 -5.08
N GLY A 470 -18.18 -9.97 -5.92
CA GLY A 470 -17.95 -9.76 -7.35
C GLY A 470 -16.54 -9.32 -7.76
N LYS A 471 -15.60 -9.13 -6.81
CA LYS A 471 -14.19 -8.82 -7.12
C LYS A 471 -13.24 -9.87 -6.50
N THR A 472 -12.10 -10.11 -7.14
CA THR A 472 -11.04 -10.94 -6.53
C THR A 472 -10.18 -10.14 -5.57
N LEU A 473 -9.55 -10.81 -4.61
CA LEU A 473 -8.62 -10.19 -3.67
C LEU A 473 -7.48 -9.45 -4.40
N GLU A 474 -6.99 -10.01 -5.51
CA GLU A 474 -5.98 -9.38 -6.34
C GLU A 474 -6.46 -8.08 -7.00
N ASP A 475 -7.73 -8.02 -7.41
CA ASP A 475 -8.31 -6.82 -8.02
C ASP A 475 -8.51 -5.72 -6.95
N ILE A 476 -9.02 -6.09 -5.76
CA ILE A 476 -9.20 -5.16 -4.63
C ILE A 476 -7.84 -4.61 -4.17
N ALA A 477 -6.82 -5.47 -4.05
CA ALA A 477 -5.47 -5.05 -3.69
C ALA A 477 -4.84 -4.13 -4.75
N GLN A 478 -5.13 -4.36 -6.02
CA GLN A 478 -4.70 -3.49 -7.11
C GLN A 478 -5.40 -2.12 -7.02
N ASP A 479 -6.70 -2.09 -6.74
CA ASP A 479 -7.46 -0.85 -6.52
C ASP A 479 -6.86 -0.05 -5.35
N TYR A 480 -6.49 -0.73 -4.26
CA TYR A 480 -5.83 -0.10 -3.11
C TYR A 480 -4.48 0.52 -3.47
N LEU A 481 -3.65 -0.18 -4.26
CA LEU A 481 -2.37 0.35 -4.74
C LEU A 481 -2.59 1.57 -5.66
N ASN A 482 -3.58 1.50 -6.55
CA ASN A 482 -3.91 2.61 -7.45
C ASN A 482 -4.37 3.84 -6.67
N GLU A 483 -5.17 3.67 -5.60
CA GLU A 483 -5.58 4.79 -4.75
C GLU A 483 -4.39 5.45 -4.06
N LEU A 484 -3.45 4.67 -3.51
CA LEU A 484 -2.21 5.22 -2.93
C LEU A 484 -1.36 5.99 -3.96
N ILE A 485 -1.37 5.56 -5.22
CA ILE A 485 -0.69 6.25 -6.33
C ILE A 485 -1.42 7.55 -6.70
N HIS A 486 -2.74 7.53 -6.81
CA HIS A 486 -3.53 8.73 -7.13
C HIS A 486 -3.41 9.80 -6.06
N ARG A 487 -3.31 9.40 -4.78
CA ARG A 487 -3.00 10.27 -3.64
C ARG A 487 -1.54 10.74 -3.59
N SER A 488 -0.75 10.42 -4.62
CA SER A 488 0.67 10.71 -4.76
C SER A 488 1.57 10.11 -3.65
N LEU A 489 1.06 9.25 -2.78
CA LEU A 489 1.84 8.63 -1.68
C LEU A 489 2.82 7.57 -2.18
N VAL A 490 2.52 6.96 -3.33
CA VAL A 490 3.33 5.92 -3.97
C VAL A 490 3.69 6.38 -5.39
N GLN A 491 4.97 6.27 -5.73
CA GLN A 491 5.49 6.60 -7.05
C GLN A 491 5.53 5.36 -7.94
N VAL A 492 5.09 5.52 -9.18
CA VAL A 492 5.20 4.49 -10.22
C VAL A 492 6.61 4.53 -10.81
N ALA A 493 7.32 3.40 -10.73
CA ALA A 493 8.67 3.29 -11.27
C ALA A 493 8.69 2.69 -12.68
N TRP A 494 7.83 1.71 -12.95
CA TRP A 494 7.75 1.07 -14.26
C TRP A 494 6.34 0.60 -14.58
N ILE A 495 5.91 0.88 -15.82
CA ILE A 495 4.64 0.44 -16.42
C ILE A 495 5.00 -0.43 -17.62
N ASP A 496 4.29 -1.55 -17.78
CA ASP A 496 4.47 -2.38 -18.98
C ASP A 496 3.75 -1.83 -20.21
N PHE A 497 3.96 -2.47 -21.36
CA PHE A 497 3.30 -2.13 -22.62
C PHE A 497 1.77 -2.26 -22.58
N ASN A 498 1.21 -2.96 -21.59
CA ASN A 498 -0.24 -3.10 -21.39
C ASN A 498 -0.80 -2.02 -20.44
N GLY A 499 0.01 -1.02 -20.06
CA GLY A 499 -0.40 0.03 -19.13
C GLY A 499 -0.50 -0.43 -17.67
N LYS A 500 -0.03 -1.64 -17.33
CA LYS A 500 -0.08 -2.17 -15.97
C LYS A 500 1.15 -1.74 -15.19
N ILE A 501 0.93 -1.27 -13.96
CA ILE A 501 1.99 -0.93 -13.01
C ILE A 501 2.70 -2.20 -12.58
N ARG A 502 4.03 -2.20 -12.72
CA ARG A 502 4.88 -3.36 -12.47
C ARG A 502 5.84 -3.15 -11.33
N SER A 503 6.31 -1.92 -11.17
CA SER A 503 7.19 -1.52 -10.07
C SER A 503 6.74 -0.19 -9.50
N CYS A 504 6.79 -0.09 -8.18
CA CYS A 504 6.44 1.11 -7.41
C CYS A 504 7.41 1.31 -6.25
N ARG A 505 7.48 2.54 -5.73
CA ARG A 505 8.28 2.90 -4.55
C ARG A 505 7.61 4.01 -3.76
N VAL A 506 8.06 4.25 -2.54
CA VAL A 506 7.68 5.43 -1.75
C VAL A 506 8.88 6.38 -1.70
N HIS A 507 8.61 7.67 -1.65
CA HIS A 507 9.64 8.70 -1.52
C HIS A 507 10.34 8.61 -0.13
N ASP A 508 11.64 8.85 -0.06
CA ASP A 508 12.47 8.72 1.15
C ASP A 508 11.90 9.45 2.38
N MET A 509 11.48 10.71 2.24
CA MET A 509 10.80 11.45 3.32
C MET A 509 9.50 10.78 3.81
N LEU A 510 8.71 10.19 2.91
CA LEU A 510 7.51 9.42 3.27
C LEU A 510 7.90 8.07 3.89
N HIS A 511 9.00 7.45 3.46
CA HIS A 511 9.55 6.24 4.07
C HIS A 511 9.99 6.50 5.52
N GLY A 512 10.72 7.60 5.76
CA GLY A 512 11.06 8.07 7.11
C GLY A 512 9.82 8.28 7.98
N PHE A 513 8.79 8.95 7.45
CA PHE A 513 7.50 9.09 8.13
C PHE A 513 6.85 7.72 8.45
N ILE A 514 6.84 6.78 7.50
CA ILE A 514 6.30 5.42 7.71
C ILE A 514 7.04 4.71 8.84
N LEU A 515 8.37 4.79 8.90
CA LEU A 515 9.17 4.16 9.96
C LEU A 515 8.82 4.74 11.33
N THR A 516 8.75 6.07 11.45
CA THR A 516 8.34 6.74 12.69
C THR A 516 6.93 6.32 13.10
N LYS A 517 5.97 6.36 12.17
CA LYS A 517 4.59 5.98 12.46
C LYS A 517 4.43 4.51 12.80
N SER A 518 5.24 3.64 12.18
CA SER A 518 5.24 2.20 12.46
C SER A 518 5.80 1.88 13.84
N LYS A 519 6.79 2.65 14.32
CA LYS A 519 7.31 2.56 15.69
C LYS A 519 6.25 2.98 16.71
N GLU A 520 5.57 4.12 16.51
CA GLU A 520 4.48 4.58 17.38
C GLU A 520 3.34 3.55 17.51
N LEU A 521 3.02 2.87 16.39
CA LEU A 521 1.90 1.93 16.32
C LEU A 521 2.32 0.47 16.59
N SER A 522 3.60 0.22 16.86
CA SER A 522 4.21 -1.11 16.97
C SER A 522 3.81 -2.04 15.79
N PHE A 523 3.82 -1.50 14.58
CA PHE A 523 3.28 -2.17 13.39
C PHE A 523 4.25 -3.16 12.74
N HIS A 524 5.52 -2.78 12.60
CA HIS A 524 6.61 -3.63 12.11
C HIS A 524 7.95 -3.19 12.71
N TRP A 525 8.92 -4.11 12.71
CA TRP A 525 10.30 -3.87 13.12
C TRP A 525 11.22 -4.01 11.92
N VAL A 526 12.13 -3.05 11.78
CA VAL A 526 13.20 -3.11 10.79
C VAL A 526 14.53 -3.19 11.55
N SER A 527 15.32 -4.22 11.23
CA SER A 527 16.70 -4.31 11.67
C SER A 527 17.60 -3.80 10.54
N ILE A 528 18.35 -2.73 10.82
CA ILE A 528 19.35 -2.13 9.92
C ILE A 528 20.64 -1.97 10.72
N GLN A 529 21.77 -2.50 10.23
CA GLN A 529 23.12 -2.26 10.78
C GLN A 529 23.22 -2.33 12.32
N ASN A 530 22.70 -3.40 12.94
CA ASN A 530 22.72 -3.63 14.40
C ASN A 530 21.87 -2.66 15.26
N CYS A 531 21.11 -1.74 14.67
CA CYS A 531 20.10 -0.96 15.40
C CYS A 531 18.74 -1.66 15.29
N LEU A 532 18.28 -2.24 16.41
CA LEU A 532 16.89 -2.67 16.54
C LEU A 532 16.04 -1.43 16.87
N ARG A 533 15.25 -0.96 15.89
CA ARG A 533 14.26 0.09 16.13
C ARG A 533 12.94 -0.56 16.56
N GLY A 534 12.78 -0.82 17.86
CA GLY A 534 11.51 -1.28 18.42
C GLY A 534 11.58 -1.68 19.89
N GLU A 535 10.66 -1.14 20.71
CA GLU A 535 10.32 -1.70 22.02
C GLU A 535 9.00 -2.48 21.88
N GLY A 536 8.91 -3.71 22.38
CA GLY A 536 7.67 -4.51 22.39
C GLY A 536 7.69 -5.82 21.57
N ILE A 537 6.56 -6.19 20.97
CA ILE A 537 6.40 -7.44 20.21
C ILE A 537 6.48 -7.18 18.70
N ALA A 538 7.45 -7.81 18.02
CA ALA A 538 7.62 -7.74 16.57
C ALA A 538 6.64 -8.64 15.82
N ARG A 539 5.50 -8.11 15.34
CA ARG A 539 4.58 -8.90 14.50
C ARG A 539 5.08 -9.09 13.07
N ARG A 540 5.79 -8.09 12.55
CA ARG A 540 6.35 -8.09 11.20
C ARG A 540 7.80 -7.69 11.32
N LEU A 541 8.69 -8.49 10.79
CA LEU A 541 10.12 -8.29 10.87
C LEU A 541 10.70 -8.16 9.48
N SER A 542 11.47 -7.11 9.26
CA SER A 542 12.31 -6.96 8.09
C SER A 542 13.77 -6.96 8.53
N ILE A 543 14.58 -7.82 7.90
CA ILE A 543 16.01 -7.91 8.14
C ILE A 543 16.72 -7.38 6.89
N GLN A 544 17.37 -6.23 7.04
CA GLN A 544 18.05 -5.51 5.96
C GLN A 544 19.51 -5.34 6.39
N THR A 545 20.47 -5.94 5.66
CA THR A 545 21.95 -5.93 5.90
C THR A 545 22.49 -6.87 7.00
N ASN A 546 23.76 -7.26 6.88
CA ASN A 546 24.43 -8.25 7.73
C ASN A 546 24.29 -7.93 9.22
N VAL A 547 23.67 -8.85 9.93
CA VAL A 547 23.37 -8.75 11.36
C VAL A 547 24.55 -9.36 12.11
N ASN A 548 25.33 -8.55 12.82
CA ASN A 548 26.36 -9.05 13.75
C ASN A 548 25.75 -9.46 15.10
N THR A 549 24.51 -9.05 15.38
CA THR A 549 23.76 -9.49 16.57
C THR A 549 23.19 -10.91 16.37
N PRO A 550 23.20 -11.75 17.42
CA PRO A 550 22.64 -13.10 17.31
C PRO A 550 21.14 -13.00 17.06
N LEU A 551 20.70 -13.26 15.82
CA LEU A 551 19.30 -13.26 15.38
C LEU A 551 18.36 -14.10 16.28
N GLN A 552 18.92 -15.00 17.09
CA GLN A 552 18.24 -15.79 18.10
C GLN A 552 17.59 -14.96 19.22
N SER A 553 18.10 -13.76 19.55
CA SER A 553 17.51 -12.87 20.57
C SER A 553 16.36 -12.01 20.03
N ILE A 554 16.16 -11.97 18.71
CA ILE A 554 15.38 -10.93 18.02
C ILE A 554 13.90 -11.32 17.87
N THR A 555 13.51 -12.54 18.26
CA THR A 555 12.28 -13.12 17.71
C THR A 555 11.31 -13.64 18.78
N SER A 556 10.11 -13.06 18.75
CA SER A 556 8.95 -13.52 19.54
C SER A 556 8.21 -14.63 18.78
N SER A 557 7.63 -15.59 19.52
CA SER A 557 6.69 -16.58 18.99
C SER A 557 5.46 -15.97 18.30
N GLN A 558 5.21 -14.68 18.55
CA GLN A 558 4.10 -13.89 17.98
C GLN A 558 4.45 -13.26 16.62
N THR A 559 5.65 -13.50 16.08
CA THR A 559 6.04 -13.03 14.74
C THR A 559 5.17 -13.69 13.68
N ARG A 560 4.58 -12.87 12.79
CA ARG A 560 3.70 -13.32 11.70
C ARG A 560 4.30 -13.14 10.31
N SER A 561 5.30 -12.27 10.17
CA SER A 561 5.90 -11.99 8.86
C SER A 561 7.38 -11.75 8.98
N ILE A 562 8.15 -12.36 8.08
CA ILE A 562 9.60 -12.15 7.96
C ILE A 562 9.95 -11.88 6.50
N LEU A 563 10.61 -10.74 6.25
CA LEU A 563 11.25 -10.39 4.99
C LEU A 563 12.76 -10.35 5.21
N ILE A 564 13.51 -11.12 4.42
CA ILE A 564 14.98 -11.06 4.37
C ILE A 564 15.40 -10.37 3.08
N LEU A 565 16.15 -9.27 3.20
CA LEU A 565 16.54 -8.45 2.06
C LEU A 565 18.03 -8.09 2.16
N GLY A 566 18.81 -8.47 1.14
CA GLY A 566 20.22 -8.05 1.02
C GLY A 566 21.14 -8.59 2.13
N LEU A 567 21.00 -9.87 2.50
CA LEU A 567 21.94 -10.56 3.38
C LEU A 567 22.96 -11.37 2.58
N ASP A 568 24.22 -11.29 2.96
CA ASP A 568 25.29 -12.10 2.37
C ASP A 568 25.29 -13.53 2.93
N GLU A 569 24.87 -13.69 4.19
CA GLU A 569 24.71 -14.96 4.87
C GLU A 569 23.46 -14.99 5.75
N VAL A 570 22.81 -16.14 5.84
CA VAL A 570 21.74 -16.40 6.81
C VAL A 570 22.17 -17.55 7.71
N PRO A 571 22.39 -17.33 9.02
CA PRO A 571 22.78 -18.40 9.92
C PRO A 571 21.74 -19.53 9.93
N ASN A 572 22.17 -20.76 9.65
CA ASN A 572 21.29 -21.93 9.67
C ASN A 572 20.50 -22.08 10.99
N PRO A 573 21.09 -21.85 12.19
CA PRO A 573 20.33 -21.86 13.44
C PRO A 573 19.15 -20.89 13.46
N PHE A 574 19.28 -19.71 12.84
CA PHE A 574 18.19 -18.74 12.76
C PHE A 574 17.05 -19.27 11.88
N LEU A 575 17.36 -19.84 10.71
CA LEU A 575 16.35 -20.47 9.85
C LEU A 575 15.62 -21.58 10.61
N MET A 576 16.35 -22.47 11.28
CA MET A 576 15.77 -23.55 12.08
C MET A 576 14.84 -23.03 13.18
N THR A 577 15.23 -21.96 13.88
CA THR A 577 14.37 -21.28 14.85
C THR A 577 13.11 -20.72 14.20
N CYS A 578 13.20 -20.11 13.01
CA CYS A 578 12.04 -19.56 12.30
C CYS A 578 10.98 -20.63 12.02
N PHE A 579 11.38 -21.79 11.48
CA PHE A 579 10.46 -22.87 11.18
C PHE A 579 9.98 -23.64 12.42
N SER A 580 10.80 -23.70 13.47
CA SER A 580 10.49 -24.46 14.68
C SER A 580 9.63 -23.69 15.67
N ASN A 581 9.82 -22.38 15.82
CA ASN A 581 9.23 -21.63 16.93
C ASN A 581 8.09 -20.69 16.51
N PHE A 582 8.06 -20.18 15.28
CA PHE A 582 7.05 -19.17 14.88
C PHE A 582 5.80 -19.81 14.29
N LYS A 583 5.01 -20.47 15.14
CA LYS A 583 3.82 -21.21 14.69
C LYS A 583 2.70 -20.32 14.15
N LEU A 584 2.74 -19.02 14.41
CA LEU A 584 1.76 -18.02 13.94
C LEU A 584 2.17 -17.33 12.61
N MET A 585 3.25 -17.80 11.98
CA MET A 585 3.77 -17.21 10.74
C MET A 585 2.77 -17.29 9.59
N LYS A 586 2.52 -16.16 8.92
CA LYS A 586 1.69 -15.99 7.72
C LYS A 586 2.54 -15.71 6.48
N VAL A 587 3.66 -14.98 6.61
CA VAL A 587 4.52 -14.56 5.50
C VAL A 587 5.98 -14.91 5.75
N MET A 588 6.59 -15.66 4.83
CA MET A 588 8.05 -15.87 4.76
C MET A 588 8.54 -15.49 3.38
N ASP A 589 9.31 -14.41 3.31
CA ASP A 589 9.93 -13.94 2.07
C ASP A 589 11.44 -13.97 2.18
N PHE A 590 12.03 -14.98 1.54
CA PHE A 590 13.47 -15.20 1.47
C PHE A 590 14.02 -14.90 0.07
N GLU A 591 13.37 -14.00 -0.67
CA GLU A 591 13.85 -13.58 -1.99
C GLU A 591 15.32 -13.11 -1.95
N GLY A 592 16.16 -13.73 -2.77
CA GLY A 592 17.59 -13.42 -2.85
C GLY A 592 18.41 -13.87 -1.63
N ALA A 593 17.81 -14.55 -0.65
CA ALA A 593 18.53 -15.02 0.51
C ALA A 593 19.47 -16.19 0.14
N PRO A 594 20.69 -16.25 0.71
CA PRO A 594 21.69 -17.29 0.47
C PRO A 594 21.34 -18.63 1.16
N ILE A 595 20.10 -19.09 0.98
CA ILE A 595 19.59 -20.34 1.56
C ILE A 595 19.61 -21.46 0.51
N ASP A 596 20.00 -22.66 0.94
CA ASP A 596 20.18 -23.84 0.08
C ASP A 596 19.22 -25.00 0.40
N CYS A 597 18.54 -24.95 1.55
CA CYS A 597 17.60 -25.96 1.99
C CYS A 597 16.45 -25.36 2.80
N ILE A 598 15.32 -26.09 2.82
CA ILE A 598 14.18 -25.81 3.68
C ILE A 598 13.96 -27.01 4.60
N PRO A 599 13.94 -26.80 5.94
CA PRO A 599 13.81 -27.89 6.88
C PRO A 599 12.39 -28.46 6.89
N LYS A 600 12.25 -29.73 7.28
CA LYS A 600 10.95 -30.44 7.29
C LYS A 600 9.93 -29.78 8.23
N GLU A 601 10.40 -29.03 9.21
CA GLU A 601 9.62 -28.26 10.18
C GLU A 601 8.74 -27.21 9.51
N VAL A 602 9.01 -26.82 8.25
CA VAL A 602 8.13 -25.94 7.46
C VAL A 602 6.68 -26.42 7.47
N GLY A 603 6.44 -27.72 7.38
CA GLY A 603 5.09 -28.29 7.40
C GLY A 603 4.35 -28.16 8.73
N SER A 604 4.97 -27.56 9.76
CA SER A 604 4.32 -27.22 11.03
C SER A 604 3.74 -25.80 11.07
N LEU A 605 4.04 -24.98 10.06
CA LEU A 605 3.57 -23.59 9.93
C LEU A 605 2.17 -23.55 9.30
N PHE A 606 1.17 -23.97 10.08
CA PHE A 606 -0.21 -24.08 9.60
C PHE A 606 -0.78 -22.77 9.03
N HIS A 607 -0.39 -21.63 9.60
CA HIS A 607 -0.89 -20.30 9.21
C HIS A 607 -0.20 -19.69 8.00
N LEU A 608 0.83 -20.35 7.45
CA LEU A 608 1.64 -19.79 6.37
C LEU A 608 0.81 -19.67 5.09
N ARG A 609 0.72 -18.44 4.57
CA ARG A 609 0.00 -18.07 3.33
C ARG A 609 0.93 -17.70 2.20
N TYR A 610 2.12 -17.19 2.51
CA TYR A 610 3.10 -16.76 1.52
C TYR A 610 4.48 -17.36 1.83
N LEU A 611 5.04 -18.06 0.85
CA LEU A 611 6.43 -18.54 0.86
C LEU A 611 7.12 -18.15 -0.45
N SER A 612 8.16 -17.33 -0.35
CA SER A 612 9.03 -16.98 -1.48
C SER A 612 10.44 -17.49 -1.21
N LEU A 613 10.91 -18.33 -2.12
CA LEU A 613 12.28 -18.85 -2.22
C LEU A 613 12.91 -18.39 -3.54
N ARG A 614 12.42 -17.28 -4.08
CA ARG A 614 12.90 -16.72 -5.34
C ARG A 614 14.37 -16.34 -5.23
N ASP A 615 15.12 -16.54 -6.31
CA ASP A 615 16.55 -16.20 -6.37
C ASP A 615 17.37 -16.82 -5.20
N THR A 616 16.97 -18.00 -4.72
CA THR A 616 17.69 -18.77 -3.67
C THR A 616 18.42 -19.98 -4.26
N LYS A 617 19.30 -20.61 -3.47
CA LYS A 617 20.05 -21.82 -3.85
C LYS A 617 19.30 -23.11 -3.50
N VAL A 618 18.03 -23.03 -3.10
CA VAL A 618 17.23 -24.21 -2.71
C VAL A 618 17.04 -25.16 -3.88
N GLN A 619 17.41 -26.43 -3.69
CA GLN A 619 17.34 -27.46 -4.72
C GLN A 619 16.14 -28.41 -4.55
N ILE A 620 15.75 -28.69 -3.30
CA ILE A 620 14.72 -29.69 -2.97
C ILE A 620 13.77 -29.10 -1.94
N LEU A 621 12.46 -29.25 -2.18
CA LEU A 621 11.45 -28.95 -1.18
C LEU A 621 11.15 -30.20 -0.34
N PRO A 622 11.04 -30.08 1.00
CA PRO A 622 10.69 -31.22 1.84
C PRO A 622 9.25 -31.66 1.57
N LYS A 623 8.98 -32.97 1.65
CA LYS A 623 7.63 -33.56 1.52
C LYS A 623 6.59 -32.92 2.46
N SER A 624 7.05 -32.41 3.60
CA SER A 624 6.19 -31.73 4.57
C SER A 624 5.58 -30.43 4.06
N ILE A 625 6.04 -29.88 2.92
CA ILE A 625 5.44 -28.72 2.27
C ILE A 625 3.94 -28.94 2.00
N GLY A 626 3.52 -30.16 1.68
CA GLY A 626 2.11 -30.49 1.43
C GLY A 626 1.19 -30.35 2.64
N LYS A 627 1.73 -30.12 3.85
CA LYS A 627 0.97 -29.84 5.08
C LYS A 627 0.57 -28.36 5.21
N LEU A 628 1.06 -27.49 4.33
CA LEU A 628 0.76 -26.07 4.34
C LEU A 628 -0.61 -25.79 3.69
N HIS A 629 -1.68 -26.27 4.30
CA HIS A 629 -3.04 -26.20 3.73
C HIS A 629 -3.58 -24.77 3.53
N ASN A 630 -2.97 -23.77 4.19
CA ASN A 630 -3.31 -22.36 4.01
C ASN A 630 -2.39 -21.60 3.05
N LEU A 631 -1.43 -22.27 2.40
CA LEU A 631 -0.52 -21.60 1.48
C LEU A 631 -1.26 -21.12 0.24
N GLU A 632 -1.14 -19.82 -0.05
CA GLU A 632 -1.78 -19.14 -1.18
C GLU A 632 -0.76 -18.77 -2.26
N THR A 633 0.49 -18.51 -1.86
CA THR A 633 1.59 -18.15 -2.77
C THR A 633 2.83 -18.99 -2.49
N LEU A 634 3.32 -19.66 -3.54
CA LEU A 634 4.63 -20.30 -3.57
C LEU A 634 5.44 -19.73 -4.75
N ASP A 635 6.49 -18.95 -4.46
CA ASP A 635 7.38 -18.37 -5.47
C ASP A 635 8.77 -19.02 -5.43
N LEU A 636 9.10 -19.79 -6.46
CA LEU A 636 10.35 -20.55 -6.64
C LEU A 636 11.15 -20.04 -7.85
N LYS A 637 10.79 -18.88 -8.40
CA LYS A 637 11.42 -18.32 -9.60
C LYS A 637 12.91 -18.09 -9.37
N SER A 638 13.73 -18.46 -10.35
CA SER A 638 15.18 -18.45 -10.28
C SER A 638 15.77 -19.23 -9.09
N SER A 639 15.03 -20.14 -8.47
CA SER A 639 15.61 -21.11 -7.53
C SER A 639 16.24 -22.29 -8.29
N LEU A 640 16.97 -23.15 -7.57
CA LEU A 640 17.54 -24.37 -8.12
C LEU A 640 16.60 -25.59 -8.05
N VAL A 641 15.35 -25.38 -7.65
CA VAL A 641 14.34 -26.46 -7.61
C VAL A 641 14.06 -26.95 -9.02
N SER A 642 14.23 -28.25 -9.24
CA SER A 642 14.00 -28.90 -10.55
C SER A 642 12.73 -29.75 -10.60
N GLU A 643 12.27 -30.23 -9.45
CA GLU A 643 11.07 -31.07 -9.32
C GLU A 643 10.33 -30.75 -8.01
N LEU A 644 9.00 -30.71 -8.07
CA LEU A 644 8.14 -30.55 -6.89
C LEU A 644 7.81 -31.92 -6.26
N PRO A 645 7.71 -32.02 -4.92
CA PRO A 645 7.28 -33.25 -4.27
C PRO A 645 5.81 -33.57 -4.57
N MET A 646 5.45 -34.86 -4.64
CA MET A 646 4.06 -35.33 -4.88
C MET A 646 3.05 -34.69 -3.93
N GLU A 647 3.48 -34.39 -2.69
CA GLU A 647 2.67 -33.78 -1.65
C GLU A 647 2.21 -32.34 -1.97
N ILE A 648 2.71 -31.71 -3.03
CA ILE A 648 2.26 -30.38 -3.48
C ILE A 648 0.75 -30.34 -3.74
N SER A 649 0.12 -31.47 -4.07
CA SER A 649 -1.33 -31.59 -4.25
C SER A 649 -2.13 -31.30 -2.97
N GLY A 650 -1.49 -31.27 -1.79
CA GLY A 650 -2.11 -30.92 -0.51
C GLY A 650 -2.36 -29.42 -0.31
N LEU A 651 -1.86 -28.57 -1.21
CA LEU A 651 -1.94 -27.10 -1.14
C LEU A 651 -3.24 -26.57 -1.77
N CYS A 652 -4.40 -26.98 -1.26
CA CYS A 652 -5.70 -26.69 -1.89
C CYS A 652 -6.07 -25.19 -2.01
N LYS A 653 -5.47 -24.32 -1.18
CA LYS A 653 -5.66 -22.85 -1.24
C LYS A 653 -4.64 -22.12 -2.11
N LEU A 654 -3.72 -22.83 -2.78
CA LEU A 654 -2.67 -22.23 -3.58
C LEU A 654 -3.27 -21.49 -4.79
N ARG A 655 -2.97 -20.19 -4.90
CA ARG A 655 -3.42 -19.30 -5.98
C ARG A 655 -2.30 -18.95 -6.95
N TYR A 656 -1.06 -18.92 -6.47
CA TYR A 656 0.12 -18.63 -7.27
C TYR A 656 1.20 -19.69 -7.07
N LEU A 657 1.67 -20.26 -8.18
CA LEU A 657 2.86 -21.10 -8.25
C LEU A 657 3.79 -20.55 -9.35
N GLY A 658 4.87 -19.91 -8.94
CA GLY A 658 5.92 -19.42 -9.83
C GLY A 658 7.13 -20.35 -9.78
N ALA A 659 7.53 -20.93 -10.90
CA ALA A 659 8.52 -22.02 -10.89
C ALA A 659 9.31 -22.05 -12.21
N HIS A 660 10.45 -21.37 -12.27
CA HIS A 660 11.42 -21.55 -13.36
C HIS A 660 12.83 -21.34 -12.86
N ASN A 661 13.78 -21.98 -13.52
CA ASN A 661 15.20 -21.67 -13.40
C ASN A 661 15.64 -20.84 -14.62
N GLN A 662 16.36 -19.73 -14.38
CA GLN A 662 16.89 -18.90 -15.45
C GLN A 662 18.28 -19.41 -15.83
N ASN A 663 18.50 -19.72 -17.10
CA ASN A 663 19.83 -20.06 -17.59
C ASN A 663 20.53 -18.76 -18.02
N ILE A 664 21.54 -18.32 -17.26
CA ILE A 664 22.21 -17.02 -17.45
C ILE A 664 22.94 -16.97 -18.81
N ASP A 665 23.35 -18.13 -19.33
CA ASP A 665 24.16 -18.24 -20.55
C ASP A 665 23.36 -18.13 -21.86
N THR A 666 22.02 -18.12 -21.82
CA THR A 666 21.18 -18.16 -23.04
C THR A 666 20.04 -17.14 -23.00
N LYS A 667 20.37 -15.84 -22.97
CA LYS A 667 19.36 -14.80 -23.26
C LYS A 667 18.84 -14.97 -24.70
N CYS A 668 17.53 -15.20 -24.84
CA CYS A 668 16.77 -15.30 -26.10
C CYS A 668 16.71 -16.66 -26.83
N SER A 669 17.03 -17.78 -26.17
CA SER A 669 16.72 -19.13 -26.69
C SER A 669 15.44 -19.71 -26.07
N ILE A 670 14.82 -20.72 -26.72
CA ILE A 670 13.80 -21.58 -26.10
C ILE A 670 14.28 -22.15 -24.75
N ASP A 671 15.60 -22.32 -24.58
CA ASP A 671 16.24 -22.81 -23.36
C ASP A 671 16.51 -21.75 -22.28
N SER A 672 16.15 -20.48 -22.51
CA SER A 672 16.42 -19.36 -21.59
C SER A 672 15.76 -19.51 -20.21
N ARG A 673 14.64 -20.25 -20.14
CA ARG A 673 13.96 -20.60 -18.89
C ARG A 673 13.69 -22.10 -18.85
N ARG A 674 14.33 -22.78 -17.90
CA ARG A 674 14.05 -24.19 -17.63
C ARG A 674 12.86 -24.28 -16.70
N GLY A 675 11.79 -24.92 -17.17
CA GLY A 675 10.63 -25.17 -16.32
C GLY A 675 10.90 -26.21 -15.24
N ILE A 676 9.96 -26.34 -14.31
CA ILE A 676 10.02 -27.30 -13.20
C ILE A 676 9.11 -28.50 -13.51
N LYS A 677 9.56 -29.71 -13.16
CA LYS A 677 8.73 -30.91 -13.21
C LYS A 677 7.70 -30.88 -12.08
N ILE A 678 6.42 -30.99 -12.45
CA ILE A 678 5.33 -31.12 -11.49
C ILE A 678 4.82 -32.57 -11.49
N PRO A 679 4.61 -33.16 -10.31
CA PRO A 679 4.02 -34.48 -10.19
C PRO A 679 2.55 -34.51 -10.63
N ASN A 680 2.04 -35.70 -10.94
CA ASN A 680 0.60 -35.90 -11.16
C ASN A 680 -0.19 -35.61 -9.87
N GLY A 681 -1.47 -35.24 -10.00
CA GLY A 681 -2.33 -34.83 -8.90
C GLY A 681 -2.52 -33.30 -8.79
N ILE A 682 -2.11 -32.53 -9.79
CA ILE A 682 -2.26 -31.06 -9.78
C ILE A 682 -3.73 -30.64 -9.83
N ARG A 683 -4.62 -31.52 -10.31
CA ARG A 683 -6.09 -31.31 -10.35
C ARG A 683 -6.71 -30.88 -9.01
N HIS A 684 -6.04 -31.17 -7.88
CA HIS A 684 -6.50 -30.80 -6.54
C HIS A 684 -6.25 -29.33 -6.17
N LEU A 685 -5.49 -28.59 -6.99
CA LEU A 685 -5.18 -27.16 -6.80
C LEU A 685 -6.25 -26.27 -7.42
N GLU A 686 -7.53 -26.48 -7.08
CA GLU A 686 -8.69 -25.84 -7.72
C GLU A 686 -8.69 -24.30 -7.61
N SER A 687 -8.01 -23.75 -6.59
CA SER A 687 -7.86 -22.31 -6.36
C SER A 687 -6.75 -21.67 -7.21
N LEU A 688 -6.00 -22.45 -7.99
CA LEU A 688 -4.80 -21.96 -8.67
C LEU A 688 -5.16 -21.01 -9.81
N GLN A 689 -4.65 -19.78 -9.74
CA GLN A 689 -4.90 -18.72 -10.71
C GLN A 689 -3.70 -18.45 -11.62
N LYS A 690 -2.48 -18.69 -11.15
CA LYS A 690 -1.27 -18.43 -11.94
C LYS A 690 -0.26 -19.56 -11.77
N LEU A 691 0.08 -20.18 -12.89
CA LEU A 691 1.06 -21.25 -13.00
C LEU A 691 2.09 -20.89 -14.06
N PHE A 692 3.36 -20.81 -13.68
CA PHE A 692 4.43 -20.38 -14.58
C PHE A 692 5.43 -21.50 -14.84
N ASP A 693 5.75 -21.68 -16.12
CA ASP A 693 6.92 -22.38 -16.65
C ASP A 693 7.02 -23.83 -16.15
N ILE A 694 5.95 -24.61 -16.37
CA ILE A 694 5.92 -26.03 -16.01
C ILE A 694 6.42 -26.91 -17.16
N GLU A 695 7.17 -27.98 -16.86
CA GLU A 695 7.52 -28.96 -17.88
C GLU A 695 6.30 -29.83 -18.22
N ALA A 696 6.04 -30.01 -19.52
CA ALA A 696 5.09 -30.99 -20.05
C ALA A 696 5.61 -32.43 -19.86
N SER A 697 5.76 -32.86 -18.61
CA SER A 697 6.46 -34.09 -18.22
C SER A 697 5.67 -35.37 -18.51
N SER A 698 4.33 -35.31 -18.53
CA SER A 698 3.44 -36.45 -18.79
C SER A 698 2.14 -36.01 -19.46
N ALA A 699 1.52 -36.90 -20.25
CA ALA A 699 0.20 -36.67 -20.82
C ALA A 699 -0.87 -36.49 -19.71
N THR A 700 -0.76 -37.26 -18.63
CA THR A 700 -1.65 -37.16 -17.46
C THR A 700 -1.65 -35.75 -16.87
N LEU A 701 -0.48 -35.15 -16.66
CA LEU A 701 -0.36 -33.78 -16.15
C LEU A 701 -1.11 -32.79 -17.05
N ILE A 702 -0.94 -32.91 -18.36
CA ILE A 702 -1.56 -32.03 -19.35
C ILE A 702 -3.08 -32.16 -19.31
N THR A 703 -3.62 -33.37 -19.18
CA THR A 703 -5.07 -33.58 -19.02
C THR A 703 -5.60 -33.03 -17.69
N GLU A 704 -4.82 -33.15 -16.61
CA GLU A 704 -5.21 -32.64 -15.29
C GLU A 704 -5.28 -31.11 -15.25
N LEU A 705 -4.45 -30.40 -16.03
CA LEU A 705 -4.52 -28.94 -16.16
C LEU A 705 -5.93 -28.45 -16.53
N GLY A 706 -6.67 -29.23 -17.33
CA GLY A 706 -8.05 -28.90 -17.70
C GLY A 706 -9.04 -28.83 -16.51
N SER A 707 -8.66 -29.32 -15.34
CA SER A 707 -9.45 -29.19 -14.10
C SER A 707 -9.26 -27.83 -13.41
N LEU A 708 -8.20 -27.09 -13.77
CA LEU A 708 -7.80 -25.84 -13.12
C LEU A 708 -8.52 -24.63 -13.76
N VAL A 709 -9.84 -24.59 -13.62
CA VAL A 709 -10.72 -23.63 -14.31
C VAL A 709 -10.55 -22.17 -13.86
N GLN A 710 -9.92 -21.94 -12.71
CA GLN A 710 -9.60 -20.60 -12.20
C GLN A 710 -8.30 -20.01 -12.75
N LEU A 711 -7.54 -20.75 -13.57
CA LEU A 711 -6.29 -20.27 -14.14
C LEU A 711 -6.51 -19.04 -15.03
N ARG A 712 -5.77 -17.98 -14.69
CA ARG A 712 -5.67 -16.71 -15.42
C ARG A 712 -4.36 -16.58 -16.18
N LYS A 713 -3.31 -17.26 -15.72
CA LYS A 713 -2.02 -17.31 -16.41
C LYS A 713 -1.43 -18.72 -16.39
N LEU A 714 -1.07 -19.22 -17.56
CA LEU A 714 -0.42 -20.51 -17.76
C LEU A 714 0.82 -20.31 -18.64
N SER A 715 1.98 -20.80 -18.17
CA SER A 715 3.17 -21.00 -19.02
C SER A 715 3.59 -22.47 -18.94
N ILE A 716 3.71 -23.13 -20.10
CA ILE A 716 4.14 -24.53 -20.23
C ILE A 716 5.33 -24.61 -21.18
N CYS A 717 6.32 -25.42 -20.85
CA CYS A 717 7.52 -25.63 -21.67
C CYS A 717 7.78 -27.12 -21.92
N LYS A 718 8.69 -27.41 -22.85
CA LYS A 718 9.02 -28.76 -23.29
C LYS A 718 7.83 -29.54 -23.85
N LEU A 719 6.89 -28.85 -24.47
CA LEU A 719 5.75 -29.49 -25.11
C LEU A 719 6.21 -30.27 -26.35
N LYS A 720 5.78 -31.53 -26.44
CA LYS A 720 5.93 -32.39 -27.62
C LYS A 720 4.70 -32.30 -28.53
N LYS A 721 4.88 -32.58 -29.82
CA LYS A 721 3.82 -32.60 -30.84
C LYS A 721 2.66 -33.53 -30.47
N GLU A 722 2.98 -34.70 -29.90
CA GLU A 722 2.00 -35.71 -29.48
C GLU A 722 1.03 -35.21 -28.41
N ASN A 723 1.47 -34.30 -27.54
CA ASN A 723 0.66 -33.77 -26.44
C ASN A 723 -0.11 -32.49 -26.79
N GLY A 724 0.08 -31.93 -28.00
CA GLY A 724 -0.55 -30.67 -28.40
C GLY A 724 -2.08 -30.73 -28.36
N MET A 725 -2.66 -31.87 -28.77
CA MET A 725 -4.12 -32.07 -28.78
C MET A 725 -4.71 -32.15 -27.37
N ASP A 726 -4.04 -32.86 -26.46
CA ASP A 726 -4.44 -32.95 -25.06
C ASP A 726 -4.42 -31.57 -24.40
N LEU A 727 -3.36 -30.77 -24.69
CA LEU A 727 -3.24 -29.42 -24.17
C LEU A 727 -4.36 -28.52 -24.70
N CYS A 728 -4.70 -28.59 -25.98
CA CYS A 728 -5.83 -27.85 -26.55
C CYS A 728 -7.14 -28.18 -25.82
N THR A 729 -7.40 -29.46 -25.57
CA THR A 729 -8.59 -29.93 -24.85
C THR A 729 -8.64 -29.42 -23.41
N SER A 730 -7.49 -29.34 -22.73
CA SER A 730 -7.38 -28.76 -21.40
C SER A 730 -7.60 -27.25 -21.38
N ILE A 731 -7.01 -26.51 -22.33
CA ILE A 731 -7.12 -25.05 -22.43
C ILE A 731 -8.56 -24.61 -22.70
N GLN A 732 -9.33 -25.35 -23.52
CA GLN A 732 -10.74 -25.04 -23.80
C GLN A 732 -11.61 -24.95 -22.53
N LYS A 733 -11.24 -25.67 -21.46
CA LYS A 733 -11.97 -25.65 -20.18
C LYS A 733 -11.64 -24.40 -19.35
N MET A 734 -10.54 -23.69 -19.65
CA MET A 734 -10.03 -22.56 -18.87
C MET A 734 -10.65 -21.23 -19.30
N ARG A 735 -11.91 -20.99 -18.92
CA ARG A 735 -12.64 -19.76 -19.32
C ARG A 735 -12.07 -18.46 -18.75
N GLN A 736 -11.26 -18.54 -17.70
CA GLN A 736 -10.67 -17.36 -17.03
C GLN A 736 -9.25 -17.02 -17.52
N LEU A 737 -8.72 -17.76 -18.50
CA LEU A 737 -7.34 -17.62 -18.95
C LEU A 737 -7.13 -16.28 -19.69
N ARG A 738 -6.18 -15.48 -19.20
CA ARG A 738 -5.80 -14.17 -19.77
C ARG A 738 -4.42 -14.15 -20.40
N SER A 739 -3.54 -15.06 -20.00
CA SER A 739 -2.16 -15.11 -20.47
C SER A 739 -1.75 -16.56 -20.67
N LEU A 740 -1.37 -16.90 -21.90
CA LEU A 740 -0.92 -18.23 -22.28
C LEU A 740 0.45 -18.16 -22.93
N GLU A 741 1.39 -18.94 -22.41
CA GLU A 741 2.73 -19.08 -22.96
C GLU A 741 3.03 -20.57 -23.17
N ILE A 742 3.38 -20.95 -24.40
CA ILE A 742 3.66 -22.34 -24.79
C ILE A 742 5.02 -22.39 -25.45
N LYS A 743 5.91 -23.25 -24.92
CA LYS A 743 7.23 -23.51 -25.47
C LYS A 743 7.39 -24.97 -25.85
N ALA A 744 7.81 -25.21 -27.08
CA ALA A 744 8.15 -26.53 -27.58
C ALA A 744 9.39 -27.09 -26.87
N ILE A 745 9.66 -28.39 -27.02
CA ILE A 745 10.87 -29.04 -26.47
C ILE A 745 12.15 -28.67 -27.22
N SER A 746 12.03 -28.23 -28.47
CA SER A 746 13.12 -27.74 -29.30
C SER A 746 12.58 -26.77 -30.35
N GLU A 747 13.46 -26.02 -31.01
CA GLU A 747 13.08 -25.10 -32.09
C GLU A 747 12.44 -25.81 -33.29
N GLU A 748 12.83 -27.07 -33.54
CA GLU A 748 12.33 -27.88 -34.65
C GLU A 748 11.00 -28.57 -34.35
N GLU A 749 10.66 -28.75 -33.07
CA GLU A 749 9.45 -29.45 -32.67
C GLU A 749 8.21 -28.63 -33.02
N VAL A 750 7.25 -29.28 -33.68
CA VAL A 750 6.02 -28.64 -34.12
C VAL A 750 5.02 -28.52 -32.97
N LEU A 751 4.59 -27.30 -32.69
CA LEU A 751 3.47 -27.01 -31.80
C LEU A 751 2.14 -27.34 -32.50
N ASN A 752 1.57 -28.51 -32.21
CA ASN A 752 0.27 -28.92 -32.73
C ASN A 752 -0.88 -28.25 -31.95
N LEU A 753 -1.29 -27.05 -32.38
CA LEU A 753 -2.36 -26.26 -31.76
C LEU A 753 -3.62 -26.12 -32.63
N GLN A 754 -3.70 -26.85 -33.74
CA GLN A 754 -4.78 -26.73 -34.73
C GLN A 754 -6.12 -27.31 -34.24
N SER A 755 -6.09 -28.17 -33.22
CA SER A 755 -7.30 -28.75 -32.61
C SER A 755 -8.02 -27.80 -31.65
N LEU A 756 -7.52 -26.57 -31.45
CA LEU A 756 -8.19 -25.56 -30.66
C LEU A 756 -9.19 -24.80 -31.56
N PRO A 757 -10.52 -24.91 -31.32
CA PRO A 757 -11.53 -24.32 -32.19
C PRO A 757 -11.62 -22.80 -32.03
N SER A 758 -11.40 -22.28 -30.82
CA SER A 758 -11.39 -20.85 -30.51
C SER A 758 -10.46 -20.59 -29.31
N PRO A 759 -9.90 -19.36 -29.17
CA PRO A 759 -9.15 -18.99 -27.98
C PRO A 759 -10.05 -18.99 -26.74
N PRO A 760 -9.47 -19.12 -25.54
CA PRO A 760 -10.15 -18.77 -24.30
C PRO A 760 -10.71 -17.33 -24.37
N PRO A 761 -11.94 -17.10 -23.89
CA PRO A 761 -12.69 -15.86 -24.16
C PRO A 761 -12.09 -14.60 -23.53
N LEU A 762 -11.22 -14.75 -22.51
CA LEU A 762 -10.57 -13.64 -21.82
C LEU A 762 -9.09 -13.51 -22.14
N LEU A 763 -8.60 -14.20 -23.18
CA LEU A 763 -7.18 -14.22 -23.52
C LEU A 763 -6.71 -12.84 -23.99
N GLN A 764 -5.74 -12.26 -23.28
CA GLN A 764 -5.16 -10.94 -23.57
C GLN A 764 -3.74 -11.04 -24.13
N THR A 765 -3.02 -12.10 -23.78
CA THR A 765 -1.61 -12.29 -24.19
C THR A 765 -1.36 -13.74 -24.57
N LEU A 766 -0.75 -13.95 -25.72
CA LEU A 766 -0.35 -15.24 -26.25
C LEU A 766 1.13 -15.20 -26.62
N GLY A 767 1.92 -16.14 -26.10
CA GLY A 767 3.30 -16.36 -26.50
C GLY A 767 3.50 -17.80 -26.97
N LEU A 768 3.92 -17.98 -28.22
CA LEU A 768 4.23 -19.28 -28.80
C LEU A 768 5.70 -19.31 -29.18
N TYR A 769 6.44 -20.30 -28.67
CA TYR A 769 7.87 -20.44 -28.90
C TYR A 769 8.16 -21.85 -29.44
N GLY A 770 8.49 -21.95 -30.71
CA GLY A 770 8.71 -23.22 -31.43
C GLY A 770 8.24 -23.15 -32.87
N ARG A 771 8.34 -24.27 -33.60
CA ARG A 771 7.90 -24.35 -34.99
C ARG A 771 6.39 -24.48 -35.09
N LEU A 772 5.76 -23.67 -35.95
CA LEU A 772 4.34 -23.78 -36.31
C LEU A 772 4.23 -24.19 -37.78
N GLU A 773 3.57 -25.30 -38.08
CA GLU A 773 3.29 -25.71 -39.48
C GLU A 773 2.28 -24.74 -40.13
N LYS A 774 1.31 -24.28 -39.35
CA LYS A 774 0.34 -23.25 -39.72
C LYS A 774 0.06 -22.37 -38.50
N LEU A 775 -0.19 -21.09 -38.73
CA LEU A 775 -0.70 -20.21 -37.69
C LEU A 775 -2.12 -20.66 -37.28
N PRO A 776 -2.50 -20.58 -35.99
CA PRO A 776 -3.85 -20.92 -35.57
C PRO A 776 -4.89 -20.01 -36.25
N GLU A 777 -5.94 -20.59 -36.82
CA GLU A 777 -6.94 -19.85 -37.61
C GLU A 777 -7.68 -18.79 -36.77
N TRP A 778 -7.91 -19.10 -35.50
CA TRP A 778 -8.56 -18.23 -34.52
C TRP A 778 -7.74 -17.01 -34.10
N ARG A 779 -6.50 -16.84 -34.58
CA ARG A 779 -5.69 -15.65 -34.27
C ARG A 779 -6.35 -14.33 -34.70
N ARG A 780 -7.19 -14.37 -35.73
CA ARG A 780 -7.89 -13.17 -36.24
C ARG A 780 -8.86 -12.62 -35.20
N GLU A 781 -9.47 -13.49 -34.40
CA GLU A 781 -10.38 -13.12 -33.30
C GLU A 781 -9.66 -12.52 -32.08
N CYS A 782 -8.32 -12.61 -32.00
CA CYS A 782 -7.53 -11.99 -30.94
C CYS A 782 -6.96 -10.62 -31.32
N ALA A 783 -7.09 -10.20 -32.58
CA ALA A 783 -6.53 -8.96 -33.12
C ALA A 783 -7.57 -7.85 -33.37
N GLU A 784 -8.85 -8.19 -33.22
CA GLU A 784 -9.98 -7.25 -33.07
C GLU A 784 -10.25 -7.03 -31.57
#